data_AF-A0A9P6P732-F1
#
_entry.id   AF-A0A9P6P732-F1
#
_cell.length_a   1.000
_cell.length_b   1.000
_cell.length_c   1.000
_cell.angle_alpha   90.00
_cell.angle_beta   90.00
_cell.angle_gamma   90.00
#
_symmetry.space_group_name_H-M   'P 1'
#
loop_
_entity.id
_entity.type
_entity.pdbx_description
1 polymer ?
#
loop_
_entity_poly.entity_id
_entity_poly.type
_entity_poly.pdbx_seq_one_letter_code
_entity_poly.pdbx_strand_id
1 'polypeptide(L)'
;ETKVVKKEDKHDHKHTAGKVIAGAAVVAAGAAIVHEVTKKHDDVKKVVGTVEKKQAGAIEVEQKVEVVEVTTVQDTKTVMDKWLVDLTDKIVILSKQGGANAQQEITIVVEEAQKELDVTISKAKDSYHKQTDITEATGVVSERNFFATLEWIRSSALTQVAHIKQIAVQGAKSKTDVRTEIENLTLVAKKQVDTALEVHIVETATEAEEELTVVGEVTTKPAVKETIVVVVEETKEQAQQRTHEELATVVEQTKLRMTEWLEVLLGNLRVAIRSGNEDVRQELEITVKSAEQEATKLVQAAKLEFVSIGARSAALQTSPEITALVAKARKQALDCLDNIKATVTSQTEQFYEIITSIDVDDAQVIDERFTLAISRTKKQVVTTLDHATETAIVAAFEGKTVTWVETAEVPKSFEKVEWFAFDLAGTVYDFLPSVLQAWSVTSAAKQGKLCDVDLESFVLLWHKQYLEERVRTSYETTDKDVFHLVLVRLLKEKMLDTVFTEDDTEKLSESWFHLGLFGDSADGVKRIKKCGKFAVSLSHAYSIRSMASLSASACVCWNAQLSAELFASSGANPTETLMVRAGQILALQPEQLAVVSSNAHVLEAAKQHGYRTVQVHRYEAISEESHFDMKVDGLDVLAESFETYQEQKKTKEATEAPTTRSWFQRLLF
;
A
#
# COMPACT_ATOMS: atom_id res chain seq x y z
N GLU A 1 18.13 -7.43 -66.51
CA GLU A 1 16.87 -6.88 -67.05
C GLU A 1 15.82 -7.03 -65.95
N THR A 2 15.72 -6.15 -64.95
CA THR A 2 15.52 -4.69 -64.95
C THR A 2 14.16 -4.26 -65.49
N LYS A 3 13.26 -3.86 -64.57
CA LYS A 3 12.40 -2.64 -64.54
C LYS A 3 11.18 -2.94 -63.66
N VAL A 4 10.98 -2.39 -62.46
CA VAL A 4 11.15 -1.01 -61.95
C VAL A 4 10.46 0.04 -62.81
N VAL A 5 9.34 0.59 -62.30
CA VAL A 5 8.88 2.00 -62.33
C VAL A 5 7.79 2.10 -61.23
N LYS A 6 8.05 2.65 -60.04
CA LYS A 6 8.20 4.07 -59.61
C LYS A 6 6.88 4.80 -59.32
N LYS A 7 6.77 5.29 -58.09
CA LYS A 7 6.52 6.71 -57.71
C LYS A 7 6.92 6.85 -56.23
N GLU A 8 8.13 7.31 -55.93
CA GLU A 8 8.55 8.70 -55.63
C GLU A 8 7.72 9.33 -54.49
N ASP A 9 8.23 9.30 -53.26
CA ASP A 9 9.22 10.20 -52.64
C ASP A 9 8.68 11.59 -52.30
N LYS A 10 8.53 11.84 -50.99
CA LYS A 10 8.94 13.09 -50.35
C LYS A 10 9.44 12.79 -48.93
N HIS A 11 10.73 13.00 -48.76
CA HIS A 11 11.45 13.07 -47.49
C HIS A 11 10.84 14.11 -46.55
N ASP A 12 10.85 13.84 -45.24
CA ASP A 12 11.33 14.83 -44.28
C ASP A 12 11.91 14.19 -43.01
N HIS A 13 12.98 14.80 -42.51
CA HIS A 13 13.78 14.36 -41.36
C HIS A 13 12.99 14.38 -40.04
N LYS A 14 13.17 13.35 -39.19
CA LYS A 14 13.49 13.55 -37.76
C LYS A 14 13.84 12.24 -37.03
N HIS A 15 15.11 12.14 -36.70
CA HIS A 15 15.66 11.28 -35.66
C HIS A 15 15.34 11.89 -34.27
N THR A 16 15.29 11.06 -33.24
CA THR A 16 15.42 11.42 -31.80
C THR A 16 14.21 12.07 -31.11
N ALA A 17 13.32 11.25 -30.52
CA ALA A 17 12.51 11.59 -29.34
C ALA A 17 11.86 10.31 -28.78
N GLY A 18 12.64 9.52 -28.03
CA GLY A 18 12.17 8.28 -27.40
C GLY A 18 12.77 8.16 -26.01
N LYS A 19 12.43 9.09 -25.11
CA LYS A 19 12.75 9.05 -23.67
C LYS A 19 12.04 10.20 -22.93
N VAL A 20 10.71 10.16 -22.83
CA VAL A 20 9.93 10.88 -21.79
C VAL A 20 8.59 10.15 -21.61
N ILE A 21 8.55 9.11 -20.75
CA ILE A 21 7.28 8.58 -20.22
C ILE A 21 7.54 8.18 -18.76
N ALA A 22 7.39 9.13 -17.85
CA ALA A 22 7.25 8.89 -16.40
C ALA A 22 6.42 9.97 -15.68
N GLY A 23 5.89 10.99 -16.38
CA GLY A 23 5.12 12.09 -15.78
C GLY A 23 3.61 12.09 -16.09
N ALA A 24 3.10 11.14 -16.89
CA ALA A 24 1.71 11.17 -17.36
C ALA A 24 0.73 10.30 -16.54
N ALA A 25 1.22 9.47 -15.60
CA ALA A 25 0.37 8.56 -14.85
C ALA A 25 -0.39 9.23 -13.68
N VAL A 26 0.12 10.34 -13.14
CA VAL A 26 -0.48 11.04 -11.98
C VAL A 26 -1.71 11.89 -12.37
N VAL A 27 -1.78 12.36 -13.61
CA VAL A 27 -2.89 13.24 -14.08
C VAL A 27 -4.14 12.43 -14.48
N ALA A 28 -3.99 11.14 -14.82
CA ALA A 28 -5.12 10.31 -15.26
C ALA A 28 -5.99 9.78 -14.11
N ALA A 29 -5.48 9.69 -12.87
CA ALA A 29 -6.24 9.23 -11.71
C ALA A 29 -7.25 10.29 -11.21
N GLY A 30 -6.96 11.58 -11.39
CA GLY A 30 -7.85 12.68 -11.00
C GLY A 30 -9.07 12.86 -11.92
N ALA A 31 -8.95 12.51 -13.21
CA ALA A 31 -10.05 12.70 -14.17
C ALA A 31 -11.10 11.57 -14.12
N ALA A 32 -10.72 10.35 -13.75
CA ALA A 32 -11.66 9.22 -13.65
C ALA A 32 -12.63 9.34 -12.47
N ILE A 33 -12.18 9.96 -11.37
CA ILE A 33 -13.00 10.13 -10.15
C ILE A 33 -14.04 11.26 -10.33
N VAL A 34 -13.76 12.27 -11.17
CA VAL A 34 -14.70 13.37 -11.44
C VAL A 34 -15.92 12.91 -12.27
N HIS A 35 -15.78 11.84 -13.07
CA HIS A 35 -16.91 11.28 -13.84
C HIS A 35 -17.81 10.35 -13.01
N GLU A 36 -17.29 9.75 -11.92
CA GLU A 36 -18.09 8.91 -11.01
C GLU A 36 -18.86 9.74 -9.96
N VAL A 37 -18.31 10.89 -9.54
CA VAL A 37 -18.93 11.79 -8.54
C VAL A 37 -20.09 12.59 -9.11
N THR A 38 -20.07 12.94 -10.40
CA THR A 38 -21.21 13.64 -11.05
C THR A 38 -22.40 12.72 -11.30
N LYS A 39 -22.20 11.39 -11.34
CA LYS A 39 -23.29 10.43 -11.56
C LYS A 39 -24.00 10.00 -10.27
N LYS A 40 -23.34 10.09 -9.11
CA LYS A 40 -23.95 9.75 -7.81
C LYS A 40 -24.71 10.89 -7.13
N HIS A 41 -24.58 12.13 -7.63
CA HIS A 41 -25.28 13.28 -7.05
C HIS A 41 -26.78 13.36 -7.45
N ASP A 42 -27.20 12.60 -8.47
CA ASP A 42 -28.60 12.51 -8.91
C ASP A 42 -29.39 11.37 -8.23
N ASP A 43 -28.74 10.34 -7.71
CA ASP A 43 -29.40 9.20 -7.08
C ASP A 43 -29.73 9.40 -5.58
N VAL A 44 -29.15 10.42 -4.94
CA VAL A 44 -29.40 10.75 -3.52
C VAL A 44 -30.72 11.51 -3.30
N LYS A 45 -31.36 12.00 -4.37
CA LYS A 45 -32.68 12.67 -4.28
C LYS A 45 -33.89 11.70 -4.26
N LYS A 46 -33.69 10.37 -4.25
CA LYS A 46 -34.80 9.42 -4.44
C LYS A 46 -35.03 8.36 -3.37
N VAL A 47 -34.41 8.48 -2.20
CA VAL A 47 -34.70 7.57 -1.06
C VAL A 47 -35.00 8.39 0.20
N VAL A 48 -36.09 9.15 0.16
CA VAL A 48 -36.78 9.61 1.38
C VAL A 48 -38.23 9.20 1.23
N GLY A 49 -38.54 8.02 1.75
CA GLY A 49 -39.88 7.47 1.78
C GLY A 49 -39.89 6.16 2.55
N THR A 50 -40.51 6.18 3.71
CA THR A 50 -40.88 5.03 4.56
C THR A 50 -39.77 4.30 5.32
N VAL A 51 -39.56 4.70 6.58
CA VAL A 51 -39.30 3.76 7.69
C VAL A 51 -40.13 4.19 8.91
N GLU A 52 -40.91 3.23 9.40
CA GLU A 52 -41.84 3.34 10.52
C GLU A 52 -41.13 3.36 11.88
N LYS A 53 -41.87 3.89 12.86
CA LYS A 53 -41.54 4.03 14.29
C LYS A 53 -41.02 2.74 14.95
N LYS A 54 -39.95 2.88 15.75
CA LYS A 54 -39.84 2.27 17.09
C LYS A 54 -38.91 3.09 17.98
N GLN A 55 -39.43 3.47 19.15
CA GLN A 55 -38.78 4.24 20.22
C GLN A 55 -37.78 3.38 21.02
N ALA A 56 -36.66 3.97 21.45
CA ALA A 56 -36.39 4.40 22.84
C ALA A 56 -34.88 4.39 23.17
N GLY A 57 -34.37 5.53 23.64
CA GLY A 57 -33.02 5.65 24.21
C GLY A 57 -32.39 7.02 23.95
N ALA A 58 -33.00 8.10 24.45
CA ALA A 58 -32.47 9.46 24.34
C ALA A 58 -31.25 9.65 25.26
N ILE A 59 -30.10 10.00 24.67
CA ILE A 59 -29.06 10.79 25.32
C ILE A 59 -29.13 12.15 24.64
N GLU A 60 -29.72 13.14 25.33
CA GLU A 60 -29.66 14.54 24.90
C GLU A 60 -28.21 15.02 25.08
N VAL A 61 -27.49 15.17 23.96
CA VAL A 61 -26.27 15.97 23.90
C VAL A 61 -26.71 17.34 23.38
N GLU A 62 -26.78 18.34 24.27
CA GLU A 62 -26.89 19.75 23.87
C GLU A 62 -25.67 20.13 23.01
N GLN A 63 -25.82 20.07 21.68
CA GLN A 63 -24.82 20.60 20.76
C GLN A 63 -25.00 22.11 20.64
N LYS A 64 -24.01 22.87 21.13
CA LYS A 64 -23.94 24.33 21.01
C LYS A 64 -23.55 24.73 19.58
N VAL A 65 -24.28 25.70 19.06
CA VAL A 65 -24.25 26.20 17.68
C VAL A 65 -23.32 27.42 17.56
N GLU A 66 -22.38 27.40 16.60
CA GLU A 66 -21.45 28.50 16.28
C GLU A 66 -21.97 29.28 15.07
N VAL A 67 -22.21 30.61 15.19
CA VAL A 67 -22.73 31.43 14.08
C VAL A 67 -21.57 32.19 13.43
N VAL A 68 -21.18 31.80 12.21
CA VAL A 68 -20.26 32.58 11.37
C VAL A 68 -21.09 33.37 10.36
N GLU A 69 -20.84 34.68 10.25
CA GLU A 69 -21.53 35.52 9.27
C GLU A 69 -21.06 35.16 7.85
N VAL A 70 -22.00 34.88 6.94
CA VAL A 70 -21.73 34.46 5.55
C VAL A 70 -20.82 35.45 4.81
N THR A 71 -20.88 36.73 5.18
CA THR A 71 -20.04 37.81 4.64
C THR A 71 -18.56 37.60 4.96
N THR A 72 -18.21 37.23 6.19
CA THR A 72 -16.81 36.99 6.61
C THR A 72 -16.19 35.79 5.91
N VAL A 73 -17.00 34.74 5.67
CA VAL A 73 -16.58 33.57 4.88
C VAL A 73 -16.33 33.95 3.42
N GLN A 74 -17.23 34.72 2.82
CA GLN A 74 -17.15 35.16 1.43
C GLN A 74 -15.98 36.14 1.19
N ASP A 75 -15.70 37.03 2.15
CA ASP A 75 -14.56 37.95 2.10
C ASP A 75 -13.24 37.17 2.18
N THR A 76 -13.15 36.19 3.09
CA THR A 76 -11.98 35.32 3.21
C THR A 76 -11.73 34.55 1.92
N LYS A 77 -12.77 33.97 1.32
CA LYS A 77 -12.73 33.28 0.02
C LYS A 77 -12.17 34.19 -1.06
N THR A 78 -12.72 35.39 -1.18
CA THR A 78 -12.33 36.38 -2.20
C THR A 78 -10.87 36.80 -2.05
N VAL A 79 -10.39 37.01 -0.82
CA VAL A 79 -9.00 37.40 -0.58
C VAL A 79 -8.03 36.26 -0.89
N MET A 80 -8.38 35.02 -0.53
CA MET A 80 -7.54 33.85 -0.83
C MET A 80 -7.46 33.54 -2.32
N ASP A 81 -8.59 33.62 -3.02
CA ASP A 81 -8.63 33.46 -4.46
C ASP A 81 -7.75 34.47 -5.17
N LYS A 82 -7.82 35.73 -4.74
CA LYS A 82 -6.97 36.81 -5.27
C LYS A 82 -5.49 36.54 -5.00
N TRP A 83 -5.14 36.17 -3.78
CA TRP A 83 -3.75 35.86 -3.41
C TRP A 83 -3.16 34.71 -4.24
N LEU A 84 -3.93 33.62 -4.45
CA LEU A 84 -3.50 32.49 -5.28
C LEU A 84 -3.27 32.88 -6.76
N VAL A 85 -4.14 33.73 -7.32
CA VAL A 85 -3.98 34.23 -8.70
C VAL A 85 -2.76 35.14 -8.80
N ASP A 86 -2.61 36.10 -7.91
CA ASP A 86 -1.52 37.07 -7.93
C ASP A 86 -0.15 36.37 -7.79
N LEU A 87 -0.06 35.34 -6.95
CA LEU A 87 1.13 34.51 -6.81
C LEU A 87 1.44 33.72 -8.08
N THR A 88 0.42 33.09 -8.66
CA THR A 88 0.53 32.31 -9.90
C THR A 88 1.06 33.18 -11.04
N ASP A 89 0.47 34.35 -11.23
CA ASP A 89 0.86 35.27 -12.30
C ASP A 89 2.30 35.76 -12.13
N LYS A 90 2.70 36.14 -10.90
CA LYS A 90 4.08 36.57 -10.60
C LYS A 90 5.09 35.45 -10.88
N ILE A 91 4.81 34.22 -10.46
CA ILE A 91 5.73 33.08 -10.66
C ILE A 91 5.77 32.67 -12.14
N VAL A 92 4.64 32.68 -12.85
CA VAL A 92 4.60 32.39 -14.28
C VAL A 92 5.39 33.44 -15.08
N ILE A 93 5.31 34.72 -14.72
CA ILE A 93 6.11 35.79 -15.35
C ILE A 93 7.61 35.58 -15.11
N LEU A 94 8.02 35.29 -13.87
CA LEU A 94 9.43 35.07 -13.53
C LEU A 94 10.00 33.79 -14.13
N SER A 95 9.19 32.73 -14.23
CA SER A 95 9.59 31.46 -14.85
C SER A 95 9.98 31.62 -16.33
N LYS A 96 9.41 32.61 -17.03
CA LYS A 96 9.71 32.93 -18.43
C LYS A 96 11.01 33.70 -18.64
N GLN A 97 11.50 34.39 -17.61
CA GLN A 97 12.72 35.21 -17.72
C GLN A 97 14.00 34.33 -17.72
N GLY A 98 13.97 33.20 -17.01
CA GLY A 98 15.01 32.17 -17.00
C GLY A 98 16.36 32.60 -16.37
N GLY A 99 17.16 31.63 -15.93
CA GLY A 99 18.50 31.85 -15.38
C GLY A 99 18.58 31.90 -13.84
N ALA A 100 19.79 32.08 -13.30
CA ALA A 100 20.06 32.03 -11.86
C ALA A 100 19.37 33.17 -11.06
N ASN A 101 19.24 34.35 -11.66
CA ASN A 101 18.51 35.48 -11.05
C ASN A 101 17.02 35.17 -10.92
N ALA A 102 16.40 34.55 -11.93
CA ALA A 102 14.99 34.17 -11.88
C ALA A 102 14.69 33.17 -10.74
N GLN A 103 15.62 32.27 -10.40
CA GLN A 103 15.44 31.31 -9.29
C GLN A 103 15.47 32.01 -7.92
N GLN A 104 16.35 33.00 -7.76
CA GLN A 104 16.44 33.81 -6.55
C GLN A 104 15.19 34.71 -6.41
N GLU A 105 14.76 35.33 -7.51
CA GLU A 105 13.55 36.17 -7.53
C GLU A 105 12.27 35.36 -7.28
N ILE A 106 12.14 34.15 -7.85
CA ILE A 106 11.02 33.23 -7.55
C ILE A 106 11.01 32.88 -6.05
N THR A 107 12.18 32.64 -5.46
CA THR A 107 12.30 32.32 -4.04
C THR A 107 11.85 33.50 -3.17
N ILE A 108 12.28 34.71 -3.49
CA ILE A 108 11.89 35.93 -2.78
C ILE A 108 10.37 36.17 -2.90
N VAL A 109 9.81 36.07 -4.11
CA VAL A 109 8.37 36.25 -4.34
C VAL A 109 7.54 35.22 -3.58
N VAL A 110 7.98 33.97 -3.54
CA VAL A 110 7.31 32.93 -2.75
C VAL A 110 7.35 33.26 -1.26
N GLU A 111 8.50 33.68 -0.73
CA GLU A 111 8.64 34.05 0.70
C GLU A 111 7.81 35.29 1.07
N GLU A 112 7.71 36.27 0.17
CA GLU A 112 6.82 37.43 0.33
C GLU A 112 5.34 37.02 0.33
N ALA A 113 4.94 36.13 -0.59
CA ALA A 113 3.57 35.63 -0.67
C ALA A 113 3.18 34.79 0.56
N GLN A 114 4.11 34.03 1.13
CA GLN A 114 3.89 33.32 2.40
C GLN A 114 3.64 34.30 3.56
N LYS A 115 4.39 35.40 3.63
CA LYS A 115 4.15 36.47 4.63
C LYS A 115 2.81 37.16 4.41
N GLU A 116 2.43 37.39 3.16
CA GLU A 116 1.13 37.99 2.80
C GLU A 116 -0.05 37.09 3.19
N LEU A 117 0.10 35.76 3.01
CA LEU A 117 -0.88 34.77 3.46
C LEU A 117 -1.04 34.81 4.98
N ASP A 118 0.07 34.88 5.72
CA ASP A 118 0.05 34.96 7.18
C ASP A 118 -0.70 36.22 7.68
N VAL A 119 -0.40 37.37 7.07
CA VAL A 119 -1.10 38.63 7.37
C VAL A 119 -2.58 38.53 7.03
N THR A 120 -2.93 37.87 5.93
CA THR A 120 -4.32 37.68 5.49
C THR A 120 -5.11 36.80 6.46
N ILE A 121 -4.54 35.67 6.90
CA ILE A 121 -5.15 34.79 7.90
C ILE A 121 -5.30 35.52 9.23
N SER A 122 -4.30 36.29 9.66
CA SER A 122 -4.40 37.12 10.87
C SER A 122 -5.52 38.16 10.76
N LYS A 123 -5.67 38.83 9.62
CA LYS A 123 -6.78 39.77 9.39
C LYS A 123 -8.15 39.08 9.42
N ALA A 124 -8.27 37.89 8.84
CA ALA A 124 -9.52 37.11 8.89
C ALA A 124 -9.88 36.71 10.33
N LYS A 125 -8.89 36.32 11.13
CA LYS A 125 -9.02 36.05 12.57
C LYS A 125 -9.42 37.31 13.36
N ASP A 126 -8.81 38.45 13.07
CA ASP A 126 -9.10 39.73 13.73
C ASP A 126 -10.48 40.29 13.36
N SER A 127 -10.91 40.16 12.10
CA SER A 127 -12.24 40.56 11.65
C SER A 127 -13.34 39.75 12.34
N TYR A 128 -13.11 38.44 12.53
CA TYR A 128 -13.99 37.58 13.32
C TYR A 128 -14.05 38.01 14.79
N HIS A 129 -12.89 38.32 15.42
CA HIS A 129 -12.85 38.80 16.80
C HIS A 129 -13.58 40.15 17.02
N LYS A 130 -13.51 41.07 16.05
CA LYS A 130 -14.20 42.38 16.14
C LYS A 130 -15.73 42.28 16.03
N GLN A 131 -16.26 41.21 15.44
CA GLN A 131 -17.70 40.94 15.36
C GLN A 131 -18.24 40.29 16.65
N THR A 132 -17.43 39.52 17.38
CA THR A 132 -17.82 38.89 18.65
C THR A 132 -17.99 39.88 19.82
N ASP A 133 -17.34 41.06 19.79
CA ASP A 133 -17.49 42.12 20.81
C ASP A 133 -18.91 42.75 20.88
N ILE A 134 -19.78 42.49 19.89
CA ILE A 134 -21.18 42.96 19.88
C ILE A 134 -22.11 42.01 20.67
N THR A 135 -21.61 40.85 21.11
CA THR A 135 -22.41 39.79 21.78
C THR A 135 -21.87 39.42 23.15
N GLU A 136 -21.33 40.38 23.91
CA GLU A 136 -21.03 40.19 25.33
C GLU A 136 -22.31 40.27 26.20
N ALA A 137 -23.11 39.21 26.23
CA ALA A 137 -24.11 39.02 27.28
C ALA A 137 -24.32 37.57 27.73
N THR A 138 -23.77 36.57 27.04
CA THR A 138 -23.86 35.17 27.47
C THR A 138 -22.51 34.52 27.26
N GLY A 139 -21.77 34.31 28.34
CA GLY A 139 -20.43 33.77 28.31
C GLY A 139 -20.34 32.40 27.61
N VAL A 140 -19.11 32.15 27.14
CA VAL A 140 -18.58 30.94 26.49
C VAL A 140 -18.73 30.93 24.97
N VAL A 141 -17.78 31.59 24.29
CA VAL A 141 -17.61 31.59 22.82
C VAL A 141 -16.76 30.38 22.39
N SER A 142 -17.28 29.61 21.43
CA SER A 142 -16.56 28.60 20.64
C SER A 142 -15.76 29.31 19.54
N GLU A 143 -14.60 29.88 19.88
CA GLU A 143 -13.69 30.54 18.92
C GLU A 143 -12.91 29.53 18.04
N ARG A 144 -13.14 28.22 18.18
CA ARG A 144 -12.16 27.19 17.75
C ARG A 144 -12.36 26.62 16.34
N ASN A 145 -13.56 26.57 15.77
CA ASN A 145 -13.77 25.84 14.51
C ASN A 145 -13.44 26.67 13.26
N PHE A 146 -13.85 27.94 13.21
CA PHE A 146 -13.47 28.82 12.11
C PHE A 146 -11.95 29.11 12.13
N PHE A 147 -11.34 29.31 13.31
CA PHE A 147 -9.89 29.46 13.44
C PHE A 147 -9.11 28.22 12.97
N ALA A 148 -9.60 27.02 13.30
CA ALA A 148 -9.00 25.77 12.83
C ALA A 148 -9.10 25.64 11.30
N THR A 149 -10.23 26.05 10.71
CA THR A 149 -10.42 26.08 9.25
C THR A 149 -9.45 27.05 8.59
N LEU A 150 -9.29 28.26 9.14
CA LEU A 150 -8.31 29.23 8.65
C LEU A 150 -6.87 28.72 8.77
N GLU A 151 -6.52 28.02 9.85
CA GLU A 151 -5.17 27.44 9.99
C GLU A 151 -4.94 26.26 9.04
N TRP A 152 -5.98 25.46 8.77
CA TRP A 152 -5.92 24.41 7.74
C TRP A 152 -5.73 25.02 6.35
N ILE A 153 -6.50 26.05 6.00
CA ILE A 153 -6.36 26.79 4.73
C ILE A 153 -4.93 27.31 4.60
N ARG A 154 -4.38 27.89 5.67
CA ARG A 154 -2.99 28.35 5.71
C ARG A 154 -2.00 27.21 5.42
N SER A 155 -2.12 26.09 6.12
CA SER A 155 -1.21 24.95 5.96
C SER A 155 -1.27 24.35 4.56
N SER A 156 -2.48 24.17 4.02
CA SER A 156 -2.70 23.68 2.66
C SER A 156 -2.13 24.64 1.61
N ALA A 157 -2.42 25.94 1.74
CA ALA A 157 -1.88 26.97 0.85
C ALA A 157 -0.34 27.03 0.89
N LEU A 158 0.29 26.95 2.06
CA LEU A 158 1.76 26.90 2.17
C LEU A 158 2.37 25.68 1.46
N THR A 159 1.67 24.54 1.49
CA THR A 159 2.09 23.30 0.81
C THR A 159 2.02 23.47 -0.70
N GLN A 160 0.92 24.01 -1.22
CA GLN A 160 0.78 24.28 -2.66
C GLN A 160 1.83 25.28 -3.16
N VAL A 161 2.14 26.30 -2.35
CA VAL A 161 3.21 27.26 -2.65
C VAL A 161 4.58 26.59 -2.71
N ALA A 162 4.86 25.61 -1.85
CA ALA A 162 6.10 24.85 -1.91
C ALA A 162 6.21 24.02 -3.20
N HIS A 163 5.12 23.39 -3.64
CA HIS A 163 5.06 22.66 -4.91
C HIS A 163 5.25 23.59 -6.12
N ILE A 164 4.58 24.75 -6.12
CA ILE A 164 4.74 25.76 -7.18
C ILE A 164 6.19 26.26 -7.23
N LYS A 165 6.83 26.51 -6.07
CA LYS A 165 8.26 26.88 -6.00
C LYS A 165 9.15 25.82 -6.63
N GLN A 166 8.91 24.55 -6.32
CA GLN A 166 9.71 23.43 -6.85
C GLN A 166 9.59 23.32 -8.37
N ILE A 167 8.36 23.34 -8.89
CA ILE A 167 8.08 23.28 -10.33
C ILE A 167 8.70 24.49 -11.04
N ALA A 168 8.55 25.69 -10.48
CA ALA A 168 9.10 26.91 -11.07
C ALA A 168 10.63 26.91 -11.10
N VAL A 169 11.29 26.45 -10.03
CA VAL A 169 12.76 26.32 -9.98
C VAL A 169 13.25 25.24 -10.94
N GLN A 170 12.55 24.11 -11.05
CA GLN A 170 12.89 23.03 -11.97
C GLN A 170 12.67 23.44 -13.43
N GLY A 171 11.57 24.13 -13.72
CA GLY A 171 11.28 24.76 -15.02
C GLY A 171 12.35 25.76 -15.42
N ALA A 172 12.80 26.61 -14.49
CA ALA A 172 13.89 27.56 -14.70
C ALA A 172 15.25 26.87 -14.95
N LYS A 173 15.53 25.71 -14.33
CA LYS A 173 16.73 24.90 -14.59
C LYS A 173 16.70 24.22 -15.96
N SER A 174 15.53 23.74 -16.37
CA SER A 174 15.33 22.93 -17.58
C SER A 174 14.88 23.73 -18.81
N LYS A 175 14.59 25.04 -18.66
CA LYS A 175 13.97 25.91 -19.69
C LYS A 175 12.66 25.36 -20.24
N THR A 176 11.88 24.70 -19.39
CA THR A 176 10.61 24.09 -19.76
C THR A 176 9.46 25.03 -19.39
N ASP A 177 8.44 25.15 -20.24
CA ASP A 177 7.24 25.93 -19.94
C ASP A 177 6.38 25.17 -18.91
N VAL A 178 6.39 25.66 -17.68
CA VAL A 178 5.69 25.05 -16.53
C VAL A 178 4.34 25.71 -16.24
N ARG A 179 3.87 26.59 -17.14
CA ARG A 179 2.65 27.38 -16.95
C ARG A 179 1.41 26.53 -16.64
N THR A 180 1.13 25.53 -17.47
CA THR A 180 -0.08 24.70 -17.34
C THR A 180 -0.06 23.86 -16.06
N GLU A 181 1.13 23.43 -15.61
CA GLU A 181 1.29 22.68 -14.35
C GLU A 181 1.00 23.57 -13.14
N ILE A 182 1.51 24.81 -13.15
CA ILE A 182 1.26 25.79 -12.08
C ILE A 182 -0.22 26.20 -12.06
N GLU A 183 -0.81 26.52 -13.23
CA GLU A 183 -2.24 26.91 -13.34
C GLU A 183 -3.18 25.79 -12.84
N ASN A 184 -2.85 24.52 -13.08
CA ASN A 184 -3.62 23.38 -12.57
C ASN A 184 -3.52 23.23 -11.05
N LEU A 185 -2.33 23.38 -10.45
CA LEU A 185 -2.17 23.36 -9.00
C LEU A 185 -2.94 24.50 -8.33
N THR A 186 -2.92 25.68 -8.94
CA THR A 186 -3.70 26.84 -8.48
C THR A 186 -5.19 26.57 -8.51
N LEU A 187 -5.71 25.92 -9.56
CA LEU A 187 -7.12 25.54 -9.65
C LEU A 187 -7.53 24.56 -8.54
N VAL A 188 -6.67 23.58 -8.24
CA VAL A 188 -6.90 22.61 -7.15
C VAL A 188 -6.89 23.31 -5.80
N ALA A 189 -5.91 24.18 -5.55
CA ALA A 189 -5.80 24.94 -4.31
C ALA A 189 -7.05 25.80 -4.05
N LYS A 190 -7.56 26.49 -5.08
CA LYS A 190 -8.80 27.27 -4.98
C LYS A 190 -10.00 26.41 -4.60
N LYS A 191 -10.19 25.28 -5.28
CA LYS A 191 -11.29 24.36 -4.98
C LYS A 191 -11.23 23.81 -3.55
N GLN A 192 -10.03 23.54 -3.04
CA GLN A 192 -9.81 23.10 -1.65
C GLN A 192 -10.17 24.20 -0.64
N VAL A 193 -9.76 25.45 -0.88
CA VAL A 193 -10.12 26.60 -0.04
C VAL A 193 -11.62 26.85 -0.05
N ASP A 194 -12.24 26.79 -1.23
CA ASP A 194 -13.69 26.95 -1.40
C ASP A 194 -14.48 25.91 -0.62
N THR A 195 -14.11 24.64 -0.77
CA THR A 195 -14.79 23.54 -0.08
C THR A 195 -14.65 23.68 1.44
N ALA A 196 -13.49 24.08 1.94
CA ALA A 196 -13.25 24.25 3.38
C ALA A 196 -14.02 25.43 3.98
N LEU A 197 -14.22 26.52 3.22
CA LEU A 197 -14.98 27.68 3.64
C LEU A 197 -16.50 27.45 3.51
N GLU A 198 -16.95 26.73 2.49
CA GLU A 198 -18.38 26.43 2.25
C GLU A 198 -19.04 25.61 3.35
N VAL A 199 -18.27 24.82 4.11
CA VAL A 199 -18.76 24.09 5.30
C VAL A 199 -19.32 25.05 6.37
N HIS A 200 -18.95 26.34 6.32
CA HIS A 200 -19.42 27.37 7.25
C HIS A 200 -20.59 28.21 6.70
N ILE A 201 -21.12 27.91 5.51
CA ILE A 201 -22.25 28.61 4.88
C ILE A 201 -23.50 27.71 4.91
N VAL A 202 -24.60 28.20 5.48
CA VAL A 202 -25.91 27.52 5.41
C VAL A 202 -26.77 28.19 4.32
N GLU A 203 -27.20 27.43 3.31
CA GLU A 203 -28.27 27.87 2.41
C GLU A 203 -29.61 27.83 3.15
N THR A 204 -30.24 28.99 3.39
CA THR A 204 -31.63 29.02 3.83
C THR A 204 -32.52 28.62 2.65
N ALA A 205 -33.17 27.46 2.73
CA ALA A 205 -34.28 27.13 1.85
C ALA A 205 -35.32 28.26 1.92
N THR A 206 -35.58 28.89 0.79
CA THR A 206 -36.66 29.86 0.65
C THR A 206 -37.97 29.07 0.69
N GLU A 207 -38.63 29.06 1.85
CA GLU A 207 -40.01 28.58 1.94
C GLU A 207 -40.90 29.47 1.06
N ALA A 208 -41.62 28.83 0.15
CA ALA A 208 -42.63 29.47 -0.69
C ALA A 208 -43.71 30.09 0.19
N GLU A 209 -44.02 31.36 -0.06
CA GLU A 209 -45.18 32.06 0.51
C GLU A 209 -46.47 31.33 0.08
N GLU A 210 -47.12 30.62 1.01
CA GLU A 210 -48.56 30.37 0.92
C GLU A 210 -49.29 31.43 1.76
N GLU A 211 -50.00 32.31 1.05
CA GLU A 211 -50.99 33.22 1.62
C GLU A 211 -52.11 32.43 2.31
N LEU A 212 -52.34 32.68 3.61
CA LEU A 212 -53.67 32.55 4.18
C LEU A 212 -53.93 33.61 5.26
N THR A 213 -55.00 34.34 5.01
CA THR A 213 -55.46 35.56 5.67
C THR A 213 -56.23 35.34 6.98
N VAL A 214 -56.03 36.27 7.93
CA VAL A 214 -56.99 36.85 8.94
C VAL A 214 -57.18 36.02 10.23
N VAL A 215 -57.05 36.51 11.48
CA VAL A 215 -57.37 37.79 12.17
C VAL A 215 -56.38 38.02 13.35
N GLY A 216 -55.97 39.28 13.62
CA GLY A 216 -55.77 39.76 14.99
C GLY A 216 -54.35 40.08 15.48
N GLU A 217 -54.08 41.38 15.61
CA GLU A 217 -53.08 42.03 16.48
C GLU A 217 -51.58 41.94 16.12
N VAL A 218 -51.11 43.00 15.46
CA VAL A 218 -49.70 43.30 15.18
C VAL A 218 -48.98 43.66 16.48
N THR A 219 -48.08 42.78 16.93
CA THR A 219 -46.90 43.19 17.72
C THR A 219 -45.65 42.69 17.02
N THR A 220 -44.91 43.59 16.37
CA THR A 220 -43.65 43.29 15.69
C THR A 220 -42.54 43.06 16.71
N LYS A 221 -42.25 41.81 17.04
CA LYS A 221 -40.92 41.38 17.51
C LYS A 221 -40.05 41.07 16.30
N PRO A 222 -38.77 41.48 16.26
CA PRO A 222 -37.88 41.04 15.19
C PRO A 222 -37.73 39.52 15.29
N ALA A 223 -38.01 38.81 14.20
CA ALA A 223 -37.74 37.38 14.10
C ALA A 223 -36.22 37.19 14.18
N VAL A 224 -35.73 36.75 15.33
CA VAL A 224 -34.39 36.20 15.46
C VAL A 224 -34.37 34.94 14.60
N LYS A 225 -33.74 35.01 13.43
CA LYS A 225 -33.42 33.81 12.64
C LYS A 225 -32.38 33.03 13.44
N GLU A 226 -32.83 32.01 14.15
CA GLU A 226 -31.93 31.04 14.79
C GLU A 226 -31.25 30.22 13.70
N THR A 227 -30.02 30.61 13.36
CA THR A 227 -29.14 29.83 12.48
C THR A 227 -28.61 28.65 13.29
N ILE A 228 -29.15 27.45 13.10
CA ILE A 228 -28.64 26.20 13.70
C ILE A 228 -27.42 25.75 12.90
N VAL A 229 -26.24 25.68 13.53
CA VAL A 229 -24.99 25.20 12.94
C VAL A 229 -24.66 23.82 13.51
N VAL A 230 -24.65 22.83 12.62
CA VAL A 230 -24.26 21.44 12.92
C VAL A 230 -22.74 21.34 12.83
N VAL A 231 -22.11 20.85 13.90
CA VAL A 231 -20.67 20.53 13.93
C VAL A 231 -20.39 19.41 12.93
N VAL A 232 -19.66 19.70 11.85
CA VAL A 232 -19.22 18.69 10.87
C VAL A 232 -17.89 18.11 11.33
N GLU A 233 -17.90 16.86 11.83
CA GLU A 233 -16.67 16.10 12.11
C GLU A 233 -15.94 15.77 10.79
N GLU A 234 -14.60 15.83 10.78
CA GLU A 234 -13.76 15.41 9.62
C GLU A 234 -14.13 13.97 9.24
N THR A 235 -14.43 13.69 7.97
CA THR A 235 -14.72 12.31 7.55
C THR A 235 -13.44 11.48 7.49
N LYS A 236 -13.60 10.15 7.53
CA LYS A 236 -12.47 9.20 7.41
C LYS A 236 -11.66 9.43 6.14
N GLU A 237 -12.32 9.74 5.02
CA GLU A 237 -11.70 9.99 3.72
C GLU A 237 -10.92 11.32 3.70
N GLN A 238 -11.45 12.36 4.35
CA GLN A 238 -10.78 13.66 4.48
C GLN A 238 -9.52 13.53 5.33
N ALA A 239 -9.60 12.82 6.46
CA ALA A 239 -8.46 12.54 7.32
C ALA A 239 -7.39 11.68 6.61
N GLN A 240 -7.80 10.73 5.78
CA GLN A 240 -6.90 9.92 4.97
C GLN A 240 -6.15 10.77 3.94
N GLN A 241 -6.88 11.59 3.18
CA GLN A 241 -6.29 12.46 2.15
C GLN A 241 -5.32 13.47 2.75
N ARG A 242 -5.70 14.12 3.86
CA ARG A 242 -4.83 15.08 4.55
C ARG A 242 -3.56 14.40 5.08
N THR A 243 -3.70 13.23 5.72
CA THR A 243 -2.55 12.47 6.20
C THR A 243 -1.63 12.06 5.05
N HIS A 244 -2.20 11.71 3.89
CA HIS A 244 -1.46 11.43 2.67
C HIS A 244 -0.63 12.62 2.19
N GLU A 245 -1.24 13.79 2.02
CA GLU A 245 -0.56 15.01 1.55
C GLU A 245 0.54 15.48 2.51
N GLU A 246 0.26 15.46 3.82
CA GLU A 246 1.21 15.82 4.87
C GLU A 246 2.44 14.90 4.85
N LEU A 247 2.24 13.58 4.80
CA LEU A 247 3.34 12.62 4.83
C LEU A 247 4.10 12.56 3.51
N ALA A 248 3.43 12.69 2.35
CA ALA A 248 4.07 12.69 1.04
C ALA A 248 5.15 13.78 0.92
N THR A 249 4.91 14.95 1.51
CA THR A 249 5.89 16.05 1.51
C THR A 249 7.19 15.66 2.23
N VAL A 250 7.10 15.02 3.40
CA VAL A 250 8.30 14.61 4.16
C VAL A 250 9.02 13.47 3.47
N VAL A 251 8.27 12.57 2.84
CA VAL A 251 8.81 11.46 2.04
C VAL A 251 9.66 12.00 0.89
N GLU A 252 9.12 12.91 0.09
CA GLU A 252 9.85 13.52 -1.04
C GLU A 252 11.11 14.25 -0.57
N GLN A 253 11.01 15.02 0.52
CA GLN A 253 12.19 15.68 1.10
C GLN A 253 13.23 14.69 1.60
N THR A 254 12.81 13.57 2.21
CA THR A 254 13.71 12.52 2.70
C THR A 254 14.41 11.81 1.55
N LYS A 255 13.68 11.47 0.48
CA LYS A 255 14.25 10.86 -0.75
C LYS A 255 15.33 11.74 -1.36
N LEU A 256 15.07 13.05 -1.45
CA LEU A 256 16.03 14.00 -2.00
C LEU A 256 17.31 14.03 -1.16
N ARG A 257 17.18 14.23 0.16
CA ARG A 257 18.33 14.28 1.06
C ARG A 257 19.16 12.99 1.04
N MET A 258 18.51 11.83 1.04
CA MET A 258 19.19 10.53 0.97
C MET A 258 19.86 10.31 -0.39
N THR A 259 19.21 10.73 -1.48
CA THR A 259 19.81 10.69 -2.82
C THR A 259 21.05 11.56 -2.91
N GLU A 260 20.96 12.82 -2.46
CA GLU A 260 22.09 13.75 -2.46
C GLU A 260 23.24 13.24 -1.60
N TRP A 261 22.93 12.70 -0.41
CA TRP A 261 23.92 12.08 0.47
C TRP A 261 24.65 10.91 -0.19
N LEU A 262 23.93 10.01 -0.88
CA LEU A 262 24.52 8.89 -1.61
C LEU A 262 25.44 9.34 -2.76
N GLU A 263 25.09 10.42 -3.47
CA GLU A 263 25.95 10.98 -4.53
C GLU A 263 27.23 11.61 -3.95
N VAL A 264 27.11 12.29 -2.79
CA VAL A 264 28.27 12.82 -2.05
C VAL A 264 29.19 11.70 -1.58
N LEU A 265 28.62 10.61 -1.04
CA LEU A 265 29.38 9.42 -0.65
C LEU A 265 30.16 8.84 -1.84
N LEU A 266 29.50 8.66 -3.00
CA LEU A 266 30.16 8.18 -4.22
C LEU A 266 31.32 9.10 -4.64
N GLY A 267 31.13 10.41 -4.55
CA GLY A 267 32.17 11.41 -4.80
C GLY A 267 33.38 11.23 -3.88
N ASN A 268 33.14 11.07 -2.58
CA ASN A 268 34.19 10.90 -1.58
C ASN A 268 34.96 9.58 -1.77
N LEU A 269 34.25 8.48 -2.05
CA LEU A 269 34.87 7.19 -2.35
C LEU A 269 35.78 7.27 -3.59
N ARG A 270 35.34 7.98 -4.65
CA ARG A 270 36.16 8.22 -5.84
C ARG A 270 37.42 9.02 -5.57
N VAL A 271 37.34 10.01 -4.69
CA VAL A 271 38.51 10.80 -4.28
C VAL A 271 39.52 9.93 -3.55
N ALA A 272 39.06 9.10 -2.61
CA ALA A 272 39.92 8.15 -1.88
C ALA A 272 40.56 7.10 -2.80
N ILE A 273 39.84 6.59 -3.80
CA ILE A 273 40.41 5.65 -4.80
C ILE A 273 41.49 6.33 -5.66
N ARG A 274 41.27 7.60 -6.03
CA ARG A 274 42.19 8.35 -6.90
C ARG A 274 43.39 8.96 -6.16
N SER A 275 43.34 9.04 -4.83
CA SER A 275 44.42 9.62 -4.02
C SER A 275 45.71 8.82 -4.10
N GLY A 276 45.63 7.51 -4.37
CA GLY A 276 46.79 6.64 -4.61
C GLY A 276 47.72 6.50 -3.40
N ASN A 277 47.24 6.81 -2.20
CA ASN A 277 48.00 6.72 -0.95
C ASN A 277 48.32 5.24 -0.61
N GLU A 278 49.37 4.98 0.18
CA GLU A 278 49.68 3.60 0.65
C GLU A 278 48.55 2.99 1.52
N ASP A 279 47.56 3.78 1.92
CA ASP A 279 46.52 3.41 2.89
C ASP A 279 45.08 3.70 2.41
N VAL A 280 44.83 3.62 1.09
CA VAL A 280 43.49 3.84 0.49
C VAL A 280 42.40 3.01 1.18
N ARG A 281 42.74 1.80 1.64
CA ARG A 281 41.81 0.93 2.38
C ARG A 281 41.30 1.60 3.66
N GLN A 282 42.19 2.13 4.52
CA GLN A 282 41.77 2.81 5.74
C GLN A 282 40.98 4.08 5.44
N GLU A 283 41.36 4.83 4.41
CA GLU A 283 40.65 6.05 3.99
C GLU A 283 39.21 5.75 3.55
N LEU A 284 39.00 4.65 2.83
CA LEU A 284 37.67 4.17 2.43
C LEU A 284 36.86 3.64 3.62
N GLU A 285 37.46 2.88 4.53
CA GLU A 285 36.79 2.41 5.75
C GLU A 285 36.33 3.59 6.61
N ILE A 286 37.15 4.62 6.79
CA ILE A 286 36.79 5.84 7.52
C ILE A 286 35.64 6.56 6.81
N THR A 287 35.70 6.67 5.48
CA THR A 287 34.67 7.35 4.67
C THR A 287 33.32 6.64 4.80
N VAL A 288 33.30 5.31 4.64
CA VAL A 288 32.09 4.50 4.77
C VAL A 288 31.52 4.58 6.20
N LYS A 289 32.37 4.51 7.22
CA LYS A 289 31.94 4.62 8.62
C LYS A 289 31.38 6.01 8.96
N SER A 290 31.97 7.08 8.42
CA SER A 290 31.42 8.44 8.56
C SER A 290 30.04 8.55 7.90
N ALA A 291 29.91 7.97 6.70
CA ALA A 291 28.67 7.98 5.95
C ALA A 291 27.54 7.24 6.70
N GLU A 292 27.84 6.12 7.36
CA GLU A 292 26.87 5.38 8.17
C GLU A 292 26.31 6.23 9.33
N GLN A 293 27.17 7.02 9.98
CA GLN A 293 26.75 7.95 11.04
C GLN A 293 25.88 9.09 10.48
N GLU A 294 26.22 9.60 9.30
CA GLU A 294 25.43 10.62 8.60
C GLU A 294 24.06 10.10 8.18
N ALA A 295 23.97 8.89 7.64
CA ALA A 295 22.71 8.23 7.32
C ALA A 295 21.81 8.10 8.56
N THR A 296 22.38 7.72 9.70
CA THR A 296 21.64 7.63 10.97
C THR A 296 21.06 8.99 11.38
N LYS A 297 21.83 10.07 11.21
CA LYS A 297 21.36 11.45 11.48
C LYS A 297 20.26 11.88 10.51
N LEU A 298 20.38 11.55 9.22
CA LEU A 298 19.37 11.86 8.22
C LEU A 298 18.04 11.15 8.52
N VAL A 299 18.09 9.87 8.89
CA VAL A 299 16.91 9.11 9.33
C VAL A 299 16.29 9.75 10.58
N GLN A 300 17.11 10.15 11.56
CA GLN A 300 16.61 10.80 12.78
C GLN A 300 15.97 12.16 12.49
N ALA A 301 16.54 12.96 11.58
CA ALA A 301 15.97 14.22 11.14
C ALA A 301 14.61 14.02 10.43
N ALA A 302 14.53 13.03 9.53
CA ALA A 302 13.27 12.65 8.89
C ALA A 302 12.22 12.26 9.94
N LYS A 303 12.57 11.41 10.91
CA LYS A 303 11.65 11.04 12.01
C LYS A 303 11.12 12.25 12.78
N LEU A 304 11.96 13.22 13.09
CA LEU A 304 11.55 14.44 13.79
C LEU A 304 10.57 15.28 12.95
N GLU A 305 10.79 15.36 11.64
CA GLU A 305 9.87 16.04 10.72
C GLU A 305 8.51 15.34 10.65
N PHE A 306 8.50 14.01 10.54
CA PHE A 306 7.28 13.20 10.59
C PHE A 306 6.49 13.41 11.89
N VAL A 307 7.18 13.51 13.04
CA VAL A 307 6.53 13.79 14.35
C VAL A 307 5.99 15.22 14.42
N SER A 308 6.71 16.20 13.86
CA SER A 308 6.35 17.63 13.93
C SER A 308 5.05 17.98 13.21
N ILE A 309 4.69 17.21 12.17
CA ILE A 309 3.42 17.34 11.44
C ILE A 309 2.23 17.01 12.34
N GLY A 310 2.35 16.00 13.20
CA GLY A 310 1.28 15.55 14.08
C GLY A 310 0.83 16.60 15.09
N ALA A 311 1.75 17.46 15.53
CA ALA A 311 1.45 18.56 16.45
C ALA A 311 0.65 19.70 15.77
N ARG A 312 0.77 19.85 14.44
CA ARG A 312 0.01 20.87 13.67
C ARG A 312 -1.42 20.40 13.34
N SER A 313 -1.61 19.10 13.16
CA SER A 313 -2.90 18.49 12.81
C SER A 313 -3.82 18.21 14.01
N ALA A 314 -3.31 18.18 15.24
CA ALA A 314 -4.09 17.98 16.47
C ALA A 314 -5.03 19.15 16.83
N ALA A 315 -5.07 20.21 15.99
CA ALA A 315 -5.93 21.37 16.15
C ALA A 315 -7.32 21.22 15.51
N LEU A 316 -7.60 20.11 14.82
CA LEU A 316 -8.90 19.82 14.18
C LEU A 316 -9.76 18.92 15.09
N GLN A 317 -11.04 19.27 15.25
CA GLN A 317 -12.03 18.42 15.93
C GLN A 317 -12.21 17.12 15.12
N THR A 318 -11.48 16.08 15.51
CA THR A 318 -11.54 14.75 14.92
C THR A 318 -12.11 13.78 15.94
N SER A 319 -12.90 12.81 15.48
CA SER A 319 -13.40 11.77 16.36
C SER A 319 -12.21 10.99 16.97
N PRO A 320 -12.35 10.41 18.18
CA PRO A 320 -11.29 9.59 18.79
C PRO A 320 -10.83 8.43 17.88
N GLU A 321 -11.74 7.88 17.07
CA GLU A 321 -11.46 6.80 16.11
C GLU A 321 -10.56 7.27 14.96
N ILE A 322 -10.87 8.41 14.37
CA ILE A 322 -10.07 9.00 13.28
C ILE A 322 -8.69 9.41 13.80
N THR A 323 -8.64 9.98 15.01
CA THR A 323 -7.37 10.28 15.68
C THR A 323 -6.49 9.04 15.84
N ALA A 324 -7.10 7.90 16.22
CA ALA A 324 -6.40 6.63 16.36
C ALA A 324 -5.91 6.07 15.01
N LEU A 325 -6.70 6.18 13.93
CA LEU A 325 -6.30 5.75 12.58
C LEU A 325 -5.13 6.59 12.04
N VAL A 326 -5.20 7.91 12.20
CA VAL A 326 -4.12 8.84 11.83
C VAL A 326 -2.85 8.51 12.63
N ALA A 327 -2.97 8.27 13.94
CA ALA A 327 -1.83 7.86 14.77
C ALA A 327 -1.25 6.50 14.34
N LYS A 328 -2.08 5.53 13.95
CA LYS A 328 -1.67 4.23 13.41
C LYS A 328 -0.91 4.38 12.09
N ALA A 329 -1.45 5.16 11.14
CA ALA A 329 -0.81 5.46 9.86
C ALA A 329 0.58 6.10 10.06
N ARG A 330 0.67 7.06 10.97
CA ARG A 330 1.92 7.75 11.32
C ARG A 330 2.94 6.80 11.94
N LYS A 331 2.52 5.97 12.89
CA LYS A 331 3.40 4.97 13.50
C LYS A 331 3.96 4.02 12.44
N GLN A 332 3.11 3.51 11.55
CA GLN A 332 3.53 2.64 10.46
C GLN A 332 4.51 3.35 9.51
N ALA A 333 4.28 4.62 9.16
CA ALA A 333 5.22 5.40 8.36
C ALA A 333 6.58 5.63 9.06
N LEU A 334 6.58 5.84 10.39
CA LEU A 334 7.81 5.97 11.18
C LEU A 334 8.61 4.66 11.22
N ASP A 335 7.94 3.52 11.34
CA ASP A 335 8.58 2.20 11.32
C ASP A 335 9.28 1.96 9.97
N CYS A 336 8.78 2.55 8.87
CA CYS A 336 9.44 2.46 7.56
C CYS A 336 10.80 3.18 7.52
N LEU A 337 10.96 4.28 8.26
CA LEU A 337 12.24 4.99 8.36
C LEU A 337 13.31 4.16 9.09
N ASP A 338 12.92 3.32 10.06
CA ASP A 338 13.84 2.38 10.71
C ASP A 338 14.33 1.29 9.75
N ASN A 339 13.47 0.84 8.84
CA ASN A 339 13.85 -0.15 7.84
C ASN A 339 14.76 0.42 6.75
N ILE A 340 14.61 1.71 6.41
CA ILE A 340 15.58 2.41 5.56
C ILE A 340 16.94 2.45 6.26
N LYS A 341 16.99 2.72 7.56
CA LYS A 341 18.24 2.65 8.33
C LYS A 341 18.85 1.25 8.24
N ALA A 342 18.06 0.19 8.49
CA ALA A 342 18.54 -1.19 8.39
C ALA A 342 19.05 -1.54 6.98
N THR A 343 18.32 -1.09 5.94
CA THR A 343 18.72 -1.26 4.54
C THR A 343 20.04 -0.55 4.26
N VAL A 344 20.19 0.70 4.68
CA VAL A 344 21.44 1.45 4.50
C VAL A 344 22.58 0.77 5.25
N THR A 345 22.36 0.29 6.48
CA THR A 345 23.35 -0.45 7.28
C THR A 345 23.77 -1.77 6.62
N SER A 346 22.83 -2.55 6.08
CA SER A 346 23.13 -3.80 5.35
C SER A 346 23.90 -3.54 4.06
N GLN A 347 23.58 -2.45 3.35
CA GLN A 347 24.32 -2.04 2.15
C GLN A 347 25.75 -1.57 2.49
N THR A 348 26.00 -1.10 3.72
CA THR A 348 27.35 -0.79 4.21
C THR A 348 28.25 -2.03 4.23
N GLU A 349 27.70 -3.22 4.52
CA GLU A 349 28.45 -4.48 4.48
C GLU A 349 28.96 -4.79 3.07
N GLN A 350 28.17 -4.47 2.04
CA GLN A 350 28.59 -4.60 0.63
C GLN A 350 29.72 -3.62 0.28
N PHE A 351 29.72 -2.42 0.85
CA PHE A 351 30.85 -1.49 0.69
C PHE A 351 32.12 -2.05 1.33
N TYR A 352 32.04 -2.66 2.52
CA TYR A 352 33.19 -3.33 3.13
C TYR A 352 33.66 -4.55 2.31
N GLU A 353 32.75 -5.33 1.70
CA GLU A 353 33.11 -6.41 0.77
C GLU A 353 33.92 -5.85 -0.42
N ILE A 354 33.46 -4.77 -1.04
CA ILE A 354 34.18 -4.09 -2.14
C ILE A 354 35.56 -3.60 -1.65
N ILE A 355 35.63 -2.99 -0.46
CA ILE A 355 36.89 -2.50 0.13
C ILE A 355 37.89 -3.64 0.33
N THR A 356 37.45 -4.82 0.77
CA THR A 356 38.35 -5.97 0.96
C THR A 356 38.94 -6.52 -0.35
N SER A 357 38.30 -6.26 -1.49
CA SER A 357 38.76 -6.68 -2.82
C SER A 357 39.76 -5.72 -3.50
N ILE A 358 40.08 -4.59 -2.86
CA ILE A 358 40.88 -3.51 -3.47
C ILE A 358 42.30 -3.94 -3.87
N ASP A 359 42.91 -4.87 -3.14
CA ASP A 359 44.30 -5.30 -3.43
C ASP A 359 44.40 -6.15 -4.71
N VAL A 360 43.26 -6.59 -5.26
CA VAL A 360 43.17 -7.55 -6.37
C VAL A 360 42.64 -6.91 -7.65
N ASP A 361 41.79 -5.88 -7.54
CA ASP A 361 41.06 -5.27 -8.65
C ASP A 361 41.62 -3.89 -9.04
N ASP A 362 41.49 -3.51 -10.33
CA ASP A 362 41.85 -2.17 -10.81
C ASP A 362 40.93 -1.09 -10.22
N ALA A 363 41.46 0.11 -9.96
CA ALA A 363 40.72 1.28 -9.51
C ALA A 363 39.45 1.57 -10.34
N GLN A 364 39.48 1.32 -11.65
CA GLN A 364 38.30 1.47 -12.50
C GLN A 364 37.19 0.45 -12.17
N VAL A 365 37.56 -0.81 -11.93
CA VAL A 365 36.61 -1.88 -11.57
C VAL A 365 35.98 -1.60 -10.21
N ILE A 366 36.78 -1.09 -9.26
CA ILE A 366 36.31 -0.72 -7.93
C ILE A 366 35.33 0.47 -8.01
N ASP A 367 35.61 1.50 -8.82
CA ASP A 367 34.70 2.63 -9.04
C ASP A 367 33.36 2.20 -9.67
N GLU A 368 33.40 1.30 -10.65
CA GLU A 368 32.19 0.74 -11.26
C GLU A 368 31.35 -0.04 -10.24
N ARG A 369 31.99 -0.86 -9.38
CA ARG A 369 31.29 -1.60 -8.31
C ARG A 369 30.65 -0.67 -7.28
N PHE A 370 31.35 0.36 -6.82
CA PHE A 370 30.77 1.36 -5.90
C PHE A 370 29.63 2.14 -6.54
N THR A 371 29.78 2.57 -7.80
CA THR A 371 28.73 3.26 -8.56
C THR A 371 27.46 2.43 -8.64
N LEU A 372 27.62 1.12 -8.86
CA LEU A 372 26.51 0.20 -9.02
C LEU A 372 25.85 -0.12 -7.68
N ALA A 373 26.62 -0.34 -6.62
CA ALA A 373 26.12 -0.51 -5.26
C ALA A 373 25.34 0.73 -4.78
N ILE A 374 25.88 1.94 -4.97
CA ILE A 374 25.21 3.19 -4.59
C ILE A 374 23.93 3.42 -5.41
N SER A 375 23.96 3.15 -6.72
CA SER A 375 22.77 3.29 -7.58
C SER A 375 21.64 2.36 -7.14
N ARG A 376 21.98 1.17 -6.63
CA ARG A 376 21.00 0.22 -6.07
C ARG A 376 20.44 0.68 -4.77
N THR A 377 21.30 1.08 -3.83
CA THR A 377 20.87 1.63 -2.55
C THR A 377 19.92 2.80 -2.76
N LYS A 378 20.25 3.70 -3.70
CA LYS A 378 19.37 4.81 -4.10
C LYS A 378 18.01 4.32 -4.60
N LYS A 379 17.99 3.38 -5.54
CA LYS A 379 16.74 2.82 -6.09
C LYS A 379 15.92 2.14 -4.98
N GLN A 380 16.56 1.36 -4.12
CA GLN A 380 15.93 0.64 -3.02
C GLN A 380 15.33 1.63 -2.02
N VAL A 381 16.11 2.59 -1.51
CA VAL A 381 15.64 3.64 -0.59
C VAL A 381 14.46 4.42 -1.16
N VAL A 382 14.52 4.85 -2.42
CA VAL A 382 13.40 5.56 -3.08
C VAL A 382 12.16 4.69 -3.17
N THR A 383 12.31 3.45 -3.65
CA THR A 383 11.19 2.50 -3.79
C THR A 383 10.57 2.14 -2.44
N THR A 384 11.42 1.93 -1.43
CA THR A 384 11.04 1.70 -0.03
C THR A 384 10.24 2.90 0.49
N LEU A 385 10.71 4.14 0.29
CA LEU A 385 10.00 5.35 0.73
C LEU A 385 8.66 5.59 0.02
N ASP A 386 8.63 5.36 -1.30
CA ASP A 386 7.42 5.44 -2.13
C ASP A 386 6.35 4.47 -1.65
N HIS A 387 6.70 3.18 -1.66
CA HIS A 387 5.75 2.12 -1.36
C HIS A 387 5.33 2.15 0.10
N ALA A 388 6.26 2.51 0.99
CA ALA A 388 6.03 2.49 2.42
C ALA A 388 4.93 3.41 2.91
N THR A 389 4.95 4.63 2.39
CA THR A 389 4.12 5.67 2.95
C THR A 389 2.71 5.57 2.38
N GLU A 390 2.59 5.28 1.09
CA GLU A 390 1.30 5.04 0.43
C GLU A 390 0.61 3.79 1.02
N THR A 391 1.38 2.69 1.19
CA THR A 391 0.86 1.44 1.75
C THR A 391 0.54 1.56 3.24
N ALA A 392 1.34 2.26 4.04
CA ALA A 392 1.06 2.49 5.47
C ALA A 392 -0.20 3.33 5.70
N ILE A 393 -0.43 4.33 4.86
CA ILE A 393 -1.62 5.19 4.98
C ILE A 393 -2.86 4.43 4.56
N VAL A 394 -2.85 3.79 3.40
CA VAL A 394 -3.99 2.99 2.93
C VAL A 394 -4.27 1.84 3.90
N ALA A 395 -3.24 1.12 4.35
CA ALA A 395 -3.41 0.02 5.30
C ALA A 395 -4.01 0.48 6.62
N ALA A 396 -3.49 1.55 7.24
CA ALA A 396 -4.01 2.04 8.50
C ALA A 396 -5.49 2.44 8.41
N PHE A 397 -5.89 3.15 7.34
CA PHE A 397 -7.28 3.56 7.14
C PHE A 397 -8.19 2.41 6.68
N GLU A 398 -7.66 1.38 6.04
CA GLU A 398 -8.37 0.12 5.75
C GLU A 398 -8.39 -0.87 6.92
N GLY A 399 -7.77 -0.53 8.06
CA GLY A 399 -7.67 -1.40 9.24
C GLY A 399 -6.52 -2.42 9.18
N LYS A 400 -5.85 -2.55 8.05
CA LYS A 400 -4.69 -3.44 7.81
C LYS A 400 -3.45 -2.98 8.57
N THR A 401 -2.49 -3.89 8.73
CA THR A 401 -1.23 -3.61 9.41
C THR A 401 -0.05 -3.83 8.47
N VAL A 402 0.78 -2.81 8.28
CA VAL A 402 2.05 -2.97 7.57
C VAL A 402 3.09 -3.51 8.55
N THR A 403 3.76 -4.59 8.17
CA THR A 403 4.92 -5.12 8.87
C THR A 403 6.09 -5.21 7.91
N TRP A 404 7.30 -5.06 8.43
CA TRP A 404 8.51 -5.27 7.66
C TRP A 404 9.03 -6.66 7.95
N VAL A 405 9.33 -7.39 6.89
CA VAL A 405 9.75 -8.78 6.95
C VAL A 405 11.10 -8.90 6.25
N GLU A 406 12.01 -9.61 6.90
CA GLU A 406 13.32 -9.92 6.33
C GLU A 406 13.18 -11.02 5.28
N THR A 407 13.90 -10.90 4.18
CA THR A 407 14.00 -11.96 3.17
C THR A 407 14.68 -13.18 3.76
N ALA A 408 14.21 -14.37 3.39
CA ALA A 408 14.94 -15.59 3.66
C ALA A 408 16.23 -15.67 2.81
N GLU A 409 17.22 -16.38 3.32
CA GLU A 409 18.41 -16.71 2.55
C GLU A 409 18.05 -17.76 1.49
N VAL A 410 18.37 -17.49 0.22
CA VAL A 410 18.13 -18.41 -0.89
C VAL A 410 19.42 -19.20 -1.16
N PRO A 411 19.45 -20.52 -0.92
CA PRO A 411 20.65 -21.31 -1.13
C PRO A 411 21.07 -21.35 -2.61
N LYS A 412 22.38 -21.46 -2.88
CA LYS A 412 22.92 -21.63 -4.25
C LYS A 412 22.31 -22.82 -4.99
N SER A 413 21.78 -23.81 -4.28
CA SER A 413 21.09 -24.95 -4.85
C SER A 413 19.85 -24.54 -5.68
N PHE A 414 19.28 -23.37 -5.45
CA PHE A 414 18.16 -22.78 -6.22
C PHE A 414 18.57 -22.13 -7.54
N GLU A 415 19.87 -22.11 -7.88
CA GLU A 415 20.39 -21.42 -9.07
C GLU A 415 19.72 -21.89 -10.38
N LYS A 416 19.39 -23.18 -10.47
CA LYS A 416 18.81 -23.82 -11.64
C LYS A 416 17.28 -23.90 -11.62
N VAL A 417 16.64 -23.39 -10.55
CA VAL A 417 15.18 -23.50 -10.38
C VAL A 417 14.48 -22.64 -11.43
N GLU A 418 13.63 -23.30 -12.22
CA GLU A 418 12.79 -22.67 -13.25
C GLU A 418 11.29 -22.80 -12.92
N TRP A 419 10.92 -23.81 -12.13
CA TRP A 419 9.55 -24.15 -11.79
C TRP A 419 9.34 -24.21 -10.29
N PHE A 420 8.27 -23.59 -9.82
CA PHE A 420 7.78 -23.70 -8.45
C PHE A 420 6.45 -24.47 -8.46
N ALA A 421 6.43 -25.63 -7.84
CA ALA A 421 5.23 -26.43 -7.63
C ALA A 421 4.66 -26.17 -6.23
N PHE A 422 3.47 -25.58 -6.17
CA PHE A 422 2.81 -25.18 -4.94
C PHE A 422 1.74 -26.19 -4.55
N ASP A 423 1.87 -26.73 -3.35
CA ASP A 423 0.77 -27.46 -2.70
C ASP A 423 -0.39 -26.49 -2.41
N LEU A 424 -1.60 -27.03 -2.24
CA LEU A 424 -2.82 -26.24 -2.27
C LEU A 424 -3.40 -25.96 -0.87
N ALA A 425 -4.28 -26.84 -0.37
CA ALA A 425 -4.98 -26.62 0.89
C ALA A 425 -3.99 -26.63 2.07
N GLY A 426 -4.00 -25.55 2.84
CA GLY A 426 -3.08 -25.36 3.95
C GLY A 426 -1.70 -24.85 3.55
N THR A 427 -1.42 -24.61 2.26
CA THR A 427 -0.18 -23.96 1.78
C THR A 427 -0.51 -22.63 1.10
N VAL A 428 -1.32 -22.67 0.04
CA VAL A 428 -1.80 -21.53 -0.75
C VAL A 428 -3.20 -21.09 -0.30
N TYR A 429 -4.06 -22.07 -0.05
CA TYR A 429 -5.46 -21.85 0.34
C TYR A 429 -5.61 -21.95 1.86
N ASP A 430 -6.17 -20.89 2.45
CA ASP A 430 -6.48 -20.76 3.86
C ASP A 430 -7.87 -21.36 4.10
N PHE A 431 -7.93 -22.67 4.31
CA PHE A 431 -9.20 -23.37 4.37
C PHE A 431 -9.97 -23.09 5.66
N LEU A 432 -9.27 -22.80 6.75
CA LEU A 432 -9.87 -22.72 8.08
C LEU A 432 -10.93 -21.60 8.18
N PRO A 433 -10.64 -20.32 7.83
CA PRO A 433 -11.65 -19.26 7.86
C PRO A 433 -12.84 -19.54 6.96
N SER A 434 -12.63 -20.06 5.75
CA SER A 434 -13.71 -20.36 4.80
C SER A 434 -14.65 -21.44 5.32
N VAL A 435 -14.10 -22.53 5.85
CA VAL A 435 -14.90 -23.64 6.39
C VAL A 435 -15.57 -23.24 7.71
N LEU A 436 -14.91 -22.47 8.58
CA LEU A 436 -15.52 -21.93 9.79
C LEU A 436 -16.66 -20.95 9.49
N GLN A 437 -16.51 -20.12 8.45
CA GLN A 437 -17.59 -19.25 8.00
C GLN A 437 -18.80 -20.06 7.50
N ALA A 438 -18.56 -21.08 6.67
CA ALA A 438 -19.61 -21.99 6.21
C ALA A 438 -20.29 -22.71 7.38
N TRP A 439 -19.51 -23.14 8.38
CA TRP A 439 -20.01 -23.74 9.62
C TRP A 439 -20.92 -22.78 10.39
N SER A 440 -20.47 -21.54 10.61
CA SER A 440 -21.23 -20.52 11.31
C SER A 440 -22.58 -20.26 10.64
N VAL A 441 -22.59 -20.07 9.31
CA VAL A 441 -23.83 -19.87 8.54
C VAL A 441 -24.77 -21.07 8.64
N THR A 442 -24.24 -22.29 8.53
CA THR A 442 -25.03 -23.53 8.54
C THR A 442 -25.61 -23.83 9.93
N SER A 443 -24.88 -23.48 10.99
CA SER A 443 -25.26 -23.74 12.39
C SER A 443 -26.07 -22.61 13.04
N ALA A 444 -26.18 -21.42 12.43
CA ALA A 444 -26.84 -20.24 13.01
C ALA A 444 -28.29 -20.49 13.48
N ALA A 445 -29.04 -21.36 12.78
CA ALA A 445 -30.42 -21.70 13.12
C ALA A 445 -30.56 -22.97 13.98
N LYS A 446 -29.44 -23.61 14.35
CA LYS A 446 -29.42 -24.90 15.06
C LYS A 446 -29.30 -24.66 16.57
N GLN A 447 -30.16 -25.30 17.36
CA GLN A 447 -30.09 -25.28 18.83
C GLN A 447 -29.39 -26.55 19.33
N GLY A 448 -28.51 -26.46 20.35
CA GLY A 448 -27.90 -27.64 20.97
C GLY A 448 -26.43 -27.46 21.40
N LYS A 449 -25.73 -28.60 21.60
CA LYS A 449 -24.35 -28.74 22.14
C LYS A 449 -23.22 -28.23 21.22
N LEU A 450 -23.50 -27.26 20.35
CA LEU A 450 -22.50 -26.72 19.42
C LEU A 450 -21.42 -25.89 20.14
N CYS A 451 -21.73 -25.34 21.32
CA CYS A 451 -20.82 -24.48 22.09
C CYS A 451 -19.61 -25.21 22.69
N ASP A 452 -19.65 -26.54 22.81
CA ASP A 452 -18.61 -27.34 23.45
C ASP A 452 -17.57 -27.91 22.46
N VAL A 453 -17.76 -27.68 21.16
CA VAL A 453 -16.86 -28.19 20.13
C VAL A 453 -15.81 -27.13 19.80
N ASP A 454 -14.54 -27.51 19.99
CA ASP A 454 -13.42 -26.81 19.37
C ASP A 454 -13.50 -27.00 17.85
N LEU A 455 -14.12 -26.02 17.18
CA LEU A 455 -14.37 -26.06 15.74
C LEU A 455 -13.09 -25.97 14.92
N GLU A 456 -12.07 -25.26 15.40
CA GLU A 456 -10.80 -25.15 14.70
C GLU A 456 -10.11 -26.51 14.64
N SER A 457 -9.97 -27.16 15.80
CA SER A 457 -9.44 -28.54 15.87
C SER A 457 -10.30 -29.53 15.08
N PHE A 458 -11.63 -29.34 15.05
CA PHE A 458 -12.53 -30.18 14.26
C PHE A 458 -12.26 -30.06 12.75
N VAL A 459 -12.13 -28.84 12.23
CA VAL A 459 -11.87 -28.59 10.80
C VAL A 459 -10.49 -29.10 10.38
N LEU A 460 -9.47 -28.88 11.22
CA LEU A 460 -8.12 -29.43 10.99
C LEU A 460 -8.14 -30.96 10.95
N LEU A 461 -8.84 -31.60 11.90
CA LEU A 461 -9.01 -33.06 11.91
C LEU A 461 -9.79 -33.56 10.69
N TRP A 462 -10.80 -32.81 10.25
CA TRP A 462 -11.59 -33.14 9.05
C TRP A 462 -10.71 -33.13 7.80
N HIS A 463 -9.90 -32.10 7.58
CA HIS A 463 -8.95 -32.07 6.47
C HIS A 463 -7.97 -33.24 6.53
N LYS A 464 -7.39 -33.50 7.70
CA LYS A 464 -6.46 -34.62 7.89
C LYS A 464 -7.10 -35.97 7.56
N GLN A 465 -8.28 -36.26 8.10
CA GLN A 465 -8.98 -37.51 7.82
C GLN A 465 -9.42 -37.60 6.34
N TYR A 466 -9.74 -36.47 5.70
CA TYR A 466 -9.98 -36.44 4.25
C TYR A 466 -8.72 -36.87 3.48
N LEU A 467 -7.54 -36.34 3.78
CA LEU A 467 -6.30 -36.74 3.10
C LEU A 467 -6.05 -38.25 3.25
N GLU A 468 -6.24 -38.79 4.45
CA GLU A 468 -6.08 -40.23 4.72
C GLU A 468 -7.12 -41.11 4.01
N GLU A 469 -8.39 -40.71 4.01
CA GLU A 469 -9.48 -41.44 3.36
C GLU A 469 -9.37 -41.36 1.83
N ARG A 470 -8.93 -40.22 1.31
CA ARG A 470 -8.80 -39.99 -0.14
C ARG A 470 -7.79 -40.93 -0.78
N VAL A 471 -6.68 -41.23 -0.09
CA VAL A 471 -5.66 -42.20 -0.56
C VAL A 471 -6.22 -43.63 -0.64
N ARG A 472 -7.23 -43.96 0.16
CA ARG A 472 -7.83 -45.30 0.23
C ARG A 472 -9.06 -45.45 -0.69
N THR A 473 -9.59 -44.34 -1.19
CA THR A 473 -10.82 -44.31 -1.98
C THR A 473 -10.53 -44.27 -3.48
N SER A 474 -11.36 -44.97 -4.27
CA SER A 474 -11.31 -44.90 -5.73
C SER A 474 -11.41 -43.46 -6.23
N TYR A 475 -10.69 -43.13 -7.30
CA TYR A 475 -10.80 -41.82 -7.96
C TYR A 475 -12.12 -41.61 -8.71
N GLU A 476 -12.96 -42.64 -8.81
CA GLU A 476 -14.34 -42.49 -9.28
C GLU A 476 -15.24 -41.79 -8.27
N THR A 477 -14.91 -41.88 -6.97
CA THR A 477 -15.61 -41.16 -5.91
C THR A 477 -15.13 -39.71 -5.90
N THR A 478 -16.07 -38.77 -5.90
CA THR A 478 -15.69 -37.35 -5.95
C THR A 478 -15.08 -36.90 -4.63
N ASP A 479 -14.19 -35.91 -4.68
CA ASP A 479 -13.59 -35.34 -3.47
C ASP A 479 -14.65 -34.85 -2.48
N LYS A 480 -15.78 -34.32 -2.99
CA LYS A 480 -16.91 -33.89 -2.17
C LYS A 480 -17.53 -35.04 -1.38
N ASP A 481 -17.74 -36.18 -2.04
CA ASP A 481 -18.33 -37.35 -1.39
C ASP A 481 -17.39 -37.89 -0.30
N VAL A 482 -16.07 -37.82 -0.52
CA VAL A 482 -15.07 -38.18 0.50
C VAL A 482 -15.10 -37.21 1.68
N PHE A 483 -15.15 -35.90 1.45
CA PHE A 483 -15.32 -34.93 2.53
C PHE A 483 -16.60 -35.16 3.32
N HIS A 484 -17.71 -35.40 2.63
CA HIS A 484 -19.01 -35.67 3.25
C HIS A 484 -18.96 -36.95 4.10
N LEU A 485 -18.37 -38.03 3.57
CA LEU A 485 -18.20 -39.29 4.30
C LEU A 485 -17.41 -39.10 5.60
N VAL A 486 -16.31 -38.33 5.54
CA VAL A 486 -15.50 -38.02 6.73
C VAL A 486 -16.25 -37.11 7.70
N LEU A 487 -17.00 -36.12 7.20
CA LEU A 487 -17.80 -35.22 8.05
C LEU A 487 -18.83 -36.00 8.85
N VAL A 488 -19.61 -36.87 8.19
CA VAL A 488 -20.63 -37.69 8.85
C VAL A 488 -20.02 -38.59 9.91
N ARG A 489 -18.82 -39.15 9.67
CA ARG A 489 -18.07 -39.94 10.66
C ARG A 489 -17.70 -39.10 11.88
N LEU A 490 -17.10 -37.93 11.66
CA LEU A 490 -16.69 -37.02 12.74
C LEU A 490 -17.88 -36.48 13.54
N LEU A 491 -19.00 -36.15 12.90
CA LEU A 491 -20.21 -35.72 13.57
C LEU A 491 -20.77 -36.82 14.48
N LYS A 492 -20.77 -38.08 14.04
CA LYS A 492 -21.18 -39.23 14.88
C LYS A 492 -20.26 -39.40 16.09
N GLU A 493 -18.95 -39.32 15.89
CA GLU A 493 -17.96 -39.42 16.99
C GLU A 493 -18.15 -38.32 18.05
N LYS A 494 -18.60 -37.14 17.63
CA LYS A 494 -18.90 -36.00 18.53
C LYS A 494 -20.35 -35.96 19.00
N MET A 495 -21.18 -36.96 18.66
CA MET A 495 -22.62 -37.00 18.98
C MET A 495 -23.40 -35.77 18.47
N LEU A 496 -23.05 -35.31 17.26
CA LEU A 496 -23.66 -34.16 16.56
C LEU A 496 -24.41 -34.57 15.29
N ASP A 497 -24.46 -35.86 14.96
CA ASP A 497 -25.06 -36.37 13.72
C ASP A 497 -26.57 -36.13 13.61
N THR A 498 -27.28 -35.91 14.74
CA THR A 498 -28.70 -35.53 14.73
C THR A 498 -28.94 -34.02 14.64
N VAL A 499 -27.89 -33.20 14.77
CA VAL A 499 -27.99 -31.73 14.73
C VAL A 499 -27.96 -31.21 13.29
N PHE A 500 -27.21 -31.88 12.43
CA PHE A 500 -27.05 -31.53 11.02
C PHE A 500 -27.90 -32.44 10.15
N THR A 501 -28.63 -31.85 9.22
CA THR A 501 -29.37 -32.55 8.17
C THR A 501 -28.44 -32.92 7.01
N GLU A 502 -28.91 -33.75 6.09
CA GLU A 502 -28.16 -34.11 4.88
C GLU A 502 -27.80 -32.88 4.03
N ASP A 503 -28.72 -31.94 3.89
CA ASP A 503 -28.48 -30.68 3.17
C ASP A 503 -27.41 -29.82 3.87
N ASP A 504 -27.34 -29.86 5.20
CA ASP A 504 -26.30 -29.15 5.95
C ASP A 504 -24.92 -29.79 5.70
N THR A 505 -24.81 -31.13 5.77
CA THR A 505 -23.55 -31.84 5.57
C THR A 505 -23.07 -31.76 4.11
N GLU A 506 -23.98 -31.74 3.14
CA GLU A 506 -23.66 -31.43 1.74
C GLU A 506 -23.10 -30.01 1.58
N LYS A 507 -23.77 -28.98 2.13
CA LYS A 507 -23.30 -27.58 2.06
C LYS A 507 -21.94 -27.38 2.71
N LEU A 508 -21.73 -27.98 3.90
CA LEU A 508 -20.44 -27.93 4.58
C LEU A 508 -19.35 -28.61 3.74
N SER A 509 -19.65 -29.74 3.10
CA SER A 509 -18.68 -30.45 2.26
C SER A 509 -18.36 -29.67 0.98
N GLU A 510 -19.33 -28.96 0.40
CA GLU A 510 -19.12 -28.10 -0.77
C GLU A 510 -18.19 -26.90 -0.45
N SER A 511 -18.12 -26.46 0.81
CA SER A 511 -17.28 -25.32 1.21
C SER A 511 -15.78 -25.53 0.93
N TRP A 512 -15.31 -26.78 0.90
CA TRP A 512 -13.92 -27.14 0.60
C TRP A 512 -13.48 -26.82 -0.84
N PHE A 513 -14.42 -26.48 -1.73
CA PHE A 513 -14.16 -26.08 -3.11
C PHE A 513 -14.26 -24.57 -3.34
N HIS A 514 -14.51 -23.81 -2.27
CA HIS A 514 -14.66 -22.35 -2.26
C HIS A 514 -13.80 -21.73 -1.17
N LEU A 515 -12.50 -22.01 -1.23
CA LEU A 515 -11.54 -21.57 -0.22
C LEU A 515 -10.95 -20.20 -0.55
N GLY A 516 -10.73 -19.40 0.49
CA GLY A 516 -9.91 -18.19 0.44
C GLY A 516 -8.42 -18.52 0.33
N LEU A 517 -7.63 -17.51 -0.04
CA LEU A 517 -6.17 -17.59 -0.03
C LEU A 517 -5.64 -17.10 1.30
N PHE A 518 -4.46 -17.57 1.70
CA PHE A 518 -3.67 -16.83 2.67
C PHE A 518 -3.33 -15.45 2.08
N GLY A 519 -3.29 -14.41 2.93
CA GLY A 519 -3.08 -13.02 2.51
C GLY A 519 -1.83 -12.80 1.65
N ASP A 520 -0.79 -13.60 1.86
CA ASP A 520 0.48 -13.55 1.11
C ASP A 520 0.49 -14.33 -0.22
N SER A 521 -0.48 -15.22 -0.43
CA SER A 521 -0.35 -16.25 -1.48
C SER A 521 -0.51 -15.72 -2.89
N ALA A 522 -1.49 -14.83 -3.13
CA ALA A 522 -1.74 -14.26 -4.45
C ALA A 522 -0.51 -13.45 -4.93
N ASP A 523 0.02 -12.60 -4.07
CA ASP A 523 1.18 -11.75 -4.38
C ASP A 523 2.45 -12.57 -4.52
N GLY A 524 2.66 -13.57 -3.66
CA GLY A 524 3.79 -14.51 -3.75
C GLY A 524 3.84 -15.22 -5.10
N VAL A 525 2.74 -15.89 -5.50
CA VAL A 525 2.67 -16.61 -6.79
C VAL A 525 2.83 -15.65 -7.97
N LYS A 526 2.19 -14.48 -7.94
CA LYS A 526 2.29 -13.47 -9.00
C LYS A 526 3.71 -12.95 -9.15
N ARG A 527 4.43 -12.72 -8.05
CA ARG A 527 5.81 -12.22 -8.04
C ARG A 527 6.80 -13.28 -8.53
N ILE A 528 6.65 -14.54 -8.14
CA ILE A 528 7.45 -15.65 -8.71
C ILE A 528 7.34 -15.67 -10.25
N LYS A 529 6.12 -15.50 -10.79
CA LYS A 529 5.92 -15.45 -12.24
C LYS A 529 6.56 -14.21 -12.88
N LYS A 530 6.51 -13.05 -12.21
CA LYS A 530 7.21 -11.84 -12.68
C LYS A 530 8.73 -12.00 -12.73
N CYS A 531 9.29 -12.86 -11.88
CA CYS A 531 10.71 -13.26 -11.93
C CYS A 531 11.04 -14.21 -13.10
N GLY A 532 10.13 -14.39 -14.06
CA GLY A 532 10.32 -15.23 -15.24
C GLY A 532 10.22 -16.73 -14.96
N LYS A 533 9.64 -17.14 -13.82
CA LYS A 533 9.50 -18.54 -13.43
C LYS A 533 8.10 -19.06 -13.67
N PHE A 534 7.97 -20.39 -13.73
CA PHE A 534 6.68 -21.04 -13.86
C PHE A 534 6.11 -21.40 -12.48
N ALA A 535 4.83 -21.15 -12.29
CA ALA A 535 4.10 -21.55 -11.09
C ALA A 535 3.09 -22.65 -11.45
N VAL A 536 3.22 -23.80 -10.80
CA VAL A 536 2.37 -24.98 -11.02
C VAL A 536 1.67 -25.33 -9.73
N SER A 537 0.38 -25.63 -9.77
CA SER A 537 -0.27 -26.24 -8.61
C SER A 537 -0.04 -27.75 -8.63
N LEU A 538 0.26 -28.33 -7.46
CA LEU A 538 0.26 -29.78 -7.28
C LEU A 538 -0.69 -30.19 -6.17
N SER A 539 -1.34 -31.35 -6.32
CA SER A 539 -2.07 -31.97 -5.20
C SER A 539 -2.01 -33.49 -5.29
N HIS A 540 -1.66 -34.11 -4.16
CA HIS A 540 -1.69 -35.57 -4.02
C HIS A 540 -3.09 -36.11 -3.71
N ALA A 541 -4.03 -35.24 -3.32
CA ALA A 541 -5.37 -35.61 -2.88
C ALA A 541 -6.49 -35.08 -3.78
N TYR A 542 -6.42 -33.81 -4.20
CA TYR A 542 -7.50 -33.20 -4.99
C TYR A 542 -7.48 -33.66 -6.45
N SER A 543 -8.66 -33.94 -6.98
CA SER A 543 -8.92 -34.11 -8.42
C SER A 543 -8.66 -32.81 -9.20
N ILE A 544 -8.47 -32.93 -10.52
CA ILE A 544 -8.30 -31.75 -11.39
C ILE A 544 -9.51 -30.81 -11.32
N ARG A 545 -10.72 -31.38 -11.20
CA ARG A 545 -11.94 -30.59 -11.09
C ARG A 545 -11.91 -29.71 -9.84
N SER A 546 -11.52 -30.26 -8.70
CA SER A 546 -11.41 -29.52 -7.43
C SER A 546 -10.35 -28.43 -7.50
N MET A 547 -9.17 -28.74 -8.06
CA MET A 547 -8.11 -27.75 -8.27
C MET A 547 -8.56 -26.61 -9.20
N ALA A 548 -9.35 -26.92 -10.24
CA ALA A 548 -9.93 -25.92 -11.13
C ALA A 548 -10.98 -25.04 -10.42
N SER A 549 -11.85 -25.62 -9.59
CA SER A 549 -12.81 -24.86 -8.77
C SER A 549 -12.11 -23.88 -7.83
N LEU A 550 -11.08 -24.34 -7.13
CA LEU A 550 -10.26 -23.52 -6.22
C LEU A 550 -9.55 -22.38 -6.98
N SER A 551 -9.02 -22.67 -8.17
CA SER A 551 -8.34 -21.66 -8.99
C SER A 551 -9.34 -20.58 -9.47
N ALA A 552 -10.55 -20.99 -9.83
CA ALA A 552 -11.60 -20.09 -10.28
C ALA A 552 -12.16 -19.23 -9.14
N SER A 553 -12.36 -19.80 -7.94
CA SER A 553 -12.90 -19.06 -6.79
C SER A 553 -11.94 -17.99 -6.26
N ALA A 554 -10.63 -18.28 -6.29
CA ALA A 554 -9.59 -17.42 -5.74
C ALA A 554 -8.81 -16.61 -6.79
N CYS A 555 -9.16 -16.71 -8.08
CA CYS A 555 -8.50 -16.01 -9.18
C CYS A 555 -6.97 -16.23 -9.25
N VAL A 556 -6.48 -17.43 -8.91
CA VAL A 556 -5.04 -17.77 -9.00
C VAL A 556 -4.73 -18.37 -10.38
N CYS A 557 -3.81 -17.74 -11.10
CA CYS A 557 -3.43 -18.16 -12.45
C CYS A 557 -2.20 -19.07 -12.44
N TRP A 558 -2.41 -20.39 -12.54
CA TRP A 558 -1.34 -21.39 -12.69
C TRP A 558 -0.86 -21.53 -14.14
N ASN A 559 0.40 -21.90 -14.33
CA ASN A 559 0.94 -22.31 -15.62
C ASN A 559 0.53 -23.75 -15.98
N ALA A 560 0.43 -24.62 -14.97
CA ALA A 560 -0.11 -25.98 -15.10
C ALA A 560 -0.69 -26.44 -13.75
N GLN A 561 -1.48 -27.50 -13.77
CA GLN A 561 -2.05 -28.14 -12.58
C GLN A 561 -1.78 -29.64 -12.64
N LEU A 562 -1.21 -30.20 -11.58
CA LEU A 562 -0.81 -31.61 -11.50
C LEU A 562 -1.50 -32.30 -10.33
N SER A 563 -2.47 -33.17 -10.63
CA SER A 563 -3.13 -34.01 -9.65
C SER A 563 -2.59 -35.44 -9.71
N ALA A 564 -2.42 -36.07 -8.54
CA ALA A 564 -2.11 -37.50 -8.47
C ALA A 564 -3.19 -38.40 -9.10
N GLU A 565 -4.43 -37.91 -9.23
CA GLU A 565 -5.54 -38.59 -9.91
C GLU A 565 -5.18 -39.01 -11.33
N LEU A 566 -4.40 -38.20 -12.04
CA LEU A 566 -3.96 -38.51 -13.41
C LEU A 566 -3.09 -39.77 -13.48
N PHE A 567 -2.57 -40.23 -12.34
CA PHE A 567 -1.61 -41.34 -12.23
C PHE A 567 -2.15 -42.49 -11.39
N ALA A 568 -3.45 -42.47 -11.06
CA ALA A 568 -4.14 -43.39 -10.18
C ALA A 568 -3.99 -44.88 -10.55
N SER A 569 -3.77 -45.20 -11.82
CA SER A 569 -3.59 -46.59 -12.30
C SER A 569 -2.28 -47.25 -11.86
N SER A 570 -1.39 -46.51 -11.20
CA SER A 570 -0.05 -47.00 -10.80
C SER A 570 -0.04 -47.88 -9.54
N GLY A 571 -1.08 -47.85 -8.70
CA GLY A 571 -1.18 -48.65 -7.47
C GLY A 571 -0.14 -48.30 -6.38
N ALA A 572 0.64 -47.24 -6.58
CA ALA A 572 1.68 -46.77 -5.68
C ALA A 572 1.19 -45.63 -4.78
N ASN A 573 2.01 -45.23 -3.79
CA ASN A 573 1.73 -44.07 -2.94
C ASN A 573 1.45 -42.82 -3.82
N PRO A 574 0.29 -42.14 -3.68
CA PRO A 574 -0.08 -41.01 -4.53
C PRO A 574 0.93 -39.85 -4.50
N THR A 575 1.49 -39.56 -3.33
CA THR A 575 2.46 -38.47 -3.15
C THR A 575 3.77 -38.77 -3.88
N GLU A 576 4.32 -39.97 -3.70
CA GLU A 576 5.53 -40.40 -4.41
C GLU A 576 5.32 -40.44 -5.93
N THR A 577 4.17 -40.97 -6.36
CA THR A 577 3.80 -41.03 -7.77
C THR A 577 3.73 -39.63 -8.37
N LEU A 578 3.11 -38.68 -7.67
CA LEU A 578 3.02 -37.30 -8.12
C LEU A 578 4.41 -36.67 -8.29
N MET A 579 5.34 -36.90 -7.35
CA MET A 579 6.71 -36.39 -7.44
C MET A 579 7.46 -36.94 -8.65
N VAL A 580 7.40 -38.25 -8.89
CA VAL A 580 8.00 -38.88 -10.07
C VAL A 580 7.42 -38.31 -11.36
N ARG A 581 6.08 -38.23 -11.43
CA ARG A 581 5.38 -37.84 -12.66
C ARG A 581 5.50 -36.35 -12.96
N ALA A 582 5.58 -35.50 -11.95
CA ALA A 582 5.77 -34.06 -12.12
C ALA A 582 7.06 -33.76 -12.90
N GLY A 583 8.20 -34.33 -12.51
CA GLY A 583 9.47 -34.15 -13.22
C GLY A 583 9.43 -34.69 -14.65
N GLN A 584 8.78 -35.84 -14.86
CA GLN A 584 8.64 -36.45 -16.19
C GLN A 584 7.78 -35.62 -17.15
N ILE A 585 6.60 -35.16 -16.69
CA ILE A 585 5.64 -34.43 -17.53
C ILE A 585 6.15 -33.03 -17.86
N LEU A 586 6.81 -32.39 -16.90
CA LEU A 586 7.42 -31.07 -17.10
C LEU A 586 8.77 -31.17 -17.84
N ALA A 587 9.29 -32.39 -18.07
CA ALA A 587 10.59 -32.67 -18.68
C ALA A 587 11.75 -31.95 -17.97
N LEU A 588 11.76 -31.98 -16.64
CA LEU A 588 12.71 -31.27 -15.80
C LEU A 588 13.78 -32.19 -15.22
N GLN A 589 14.99 -31.66 -15.07
CA GLN A 589 15.96 -32.21 -14.13
C GLN A 589 15.56 -31.86 -12.69
N PRO A 590 15.93 -32.68 -11.68
CA PRO A 590 15.51 -32.44 -10.30
C PRO A 590 15.84 -31.05 -9.76
N GLU A 591 17.00 -30.48 -10.11
CA GLU A 591 17.41 -29.16 -9.60
C GLU A 591 16.63 -27.99 -10.21
N GLN A 592 15.78 -28.25 -11.22
CA GLN A 592 14.97 -27.23 -11.88
C GLN A 592 13.58 -27.04 -11.25
N LEU A 593 13.19 -27.94 -10.34
CA LEU A 593 11.89 -27.90 -9.67
C LEU A 593 12.08 -27.63 -8.18
N ALA A 594 11.39 -26.60 -7.68
CA ALA A 594 11.19 -26.35 -6.27
C ALA A 594 9.76 -26.69 -5.86
N VAL A 595 9.59 -27.55 -4.86
CA VAL A 595 8.30 -27.88 -4.25
C VAL A 595 8.08 -27.04 -3.00
N VAL A 596 6.94 -26.35 -2.96
CA VAL A 596 6.55 -25.41 -1.90
C VAL A 596 5.33 -25.97 -1.19
N SER A 597 5.45 -26.29 0.09
CA SER A 597 4.37 -26.90 0.86
C SER A 597 4.51 -26.65 2.37
N SER A 598 3.39 -26.66 3.07
CA SER A 598 3.33 -26.77 4.54
C SER A 598 3.24 -28.23 5.03
N ASN A 599 3.08 -29.20 4.12
CA ASN A 599 2.96 -30.61 4.43
C ASN A 599 4.33 -31.30 4.34
N ALA A 600 4.82 -31.82 5.47
CA ALA A 600 6.13 -32.48 5.56
C ALA A 600 6.25 -33.69 4.62
N HIS A 601 5.19 -34.50 4.47
CA HIS A 601 5.23 -35.69 3.62
C HIS A 601 5.40 -35.35 2.14
N VAL A 602 4.83 -34.22 1.69
CA VAL A 602 5.00 -33.72 0.32
C VAL A 602 6.46 -33.29 0.11
N LEU A 603 7.05 -32.58 1.07
CA LEU A 603 8.44 -32.13 0.98
C LEU A 603 9.45 -33.27 1.12
N GLU A 604 9.18 -34.27 1.95
CA GLU A 604 10.00 -35.47 2.10
C GLU A 604 10.06 -36.26 0.78
N ALA A 605 8.92 -36.49 0.14
CA ALA A 605 8.84 -37.14 -1.16
C ALA A 605 9.58 -36.33 -2.24
N ALA A 606 9.43 -35.00 -2.24
CA ALA A 606 10.14 -34.12 -3.17
C ALA A 606 11.67 -34.21 -2.99
N LYS A 607 12.14 -34.21 -1.73
CA LYS A 607 13.56 -34.32 -1.38
C LYS A 607 14.15 -35.65 -1.82
N GLN A 608 13.43 -36.76 -1.66
CA GLN A 608 13.86 -38.09 -2.11
C GLN A 608 14.10 -38.14 -3.63
N HIS A 609 13.41 -37.28 -4.39
CA HIS A 609 13.55 -37.15 -5.84
C HIS A 609 14.57 -36.09 -6.29
N GLY A 610 15.26 -35.44 -5.35
CA GLY A 610 16.28 -34.42 -5.64
C GLY A 610 15.73 -33.04 -5.97
N TYR A 611 14.42 -32.81 -5.82
CA TYR A 611 13.83 -31.49 -5.98
C TYR A 611 14.22 -30.55 -4.84
N ARG A 612 14.19 -29.24 -5.12
CA ARG A 612 14.34 -28.23 -4.06
C ARG A 612 13.09 -28.17 -3.21
N THR A 613 13.27 -27.90 -1.92
CA THR A 613 12.18 -27.96 -0.94
C THR A 613 12.06 -26.64 -0.19
N VAL A 614 10.87 -26.05 -0.24
CA VAL A 614 10.54 -24.83 0.48
C VAL A 614 9.40 -25.14 1.44
N GLN A 615 9.72 -25.12 2.72
CA GLN A 615 8.74 -25.22 3.79
C GLN A 615 8.09 -23.87 4.03
N VAL A 616 6.76 -23.82 4.00
CA VAL A 616 5.96 -22.63 4.38
C VAL A 616 5.26 -22.92 5.70
N HIS A 617 5.47 -22.07 6.71
CA HIS A 617 4.81 -22.23 8.01
C HIS A 617 3.34 -21.84 7.95
N ARG A 618 2.45 -22.78 8.29
CA ARG A 618 0.98 -22.62 8.32
C ARG A 618 0.42 -23.32 9.57
N TYR A 619 -0.73 -24.00 9.49
CA TYR A 619 -1.38 -24.61 10.66
C TYR A 619 -0.62 -25.80 11.26
N GLU A 620 -0.07 -26.68 10.42
CA GLU A 620 0.64 -27.87 10.91
C GLU A 620 2.10 -27.53 11.24
N ALA A 621 2.47 -27.77 12.50
CA ALA A 621 3.85 -27.70 12.93
C ALA A 621 4.60 -28.91 12.38
N ILE A 622 5.48 -28.67 11.41
CA ILE A 622 6.43 -29.69 10.97
C ILE A 622 7.54 -29.80 12.03
N SER A 623 7.94 -31.02 12.38
CA SER A 623 9.01 -31.29 13.34
C SER A 623 10.26 -30.46 13.04
N GLU A 624 10.83 -29.82 14.06
CA GLU A 624 12.07 -29.03 13.95
C GLU A 624 13.25 -29.86 13.41
N GLU A 625 13.23 -31.18 13.62
CA GLU A 625 14.23 -32.12 13.10
C GLU A 625 14.18 -32.29 11.56
N SER A 626 13.11 -31.80 10.92
CA SER A 626 12.99 -31.84 9.46
C SER A 626 13.84 -30.75 8.82
N HIS A 627 14.80 -31.17 7.99
CA HIS A 627 15.71 -30.29 7.27
C HIS A 627 15.29 -30.18 5.79
N PHE A 628 14.69 -29.05 5.41
CA PHE A 628 14.38 -28.66 4.03
C PHE A 628 15.31 -27.53 3.57
N ASP A 629 15.42 -27.29 2.26
CA ASP A 629 16.39 -26.33 1.72
C ASP A 629 16.10 -24.88 2.15
N MET A 630 14.81 -24.52 2.25
CA MET A 630 14.36 -23.22 2.73
C MET A 630 13.18 -23.35 3.68
N LYS A 631 13.08 -22.43 4.64
CA LYS A 631 11.93 -22.26 5.51
C LYS A 631 11.49 -20.79 5.45
N VAL A 632 10.22 -20.56 5.16
CA VAL A 632 9.61 -19.22 5.07
C VAL A 632 8.31 -19.20 5.86
N ASP A 633 7.87 -18.02 6.27
CA ASP A 633 6.59 -17.81 6.97
C ASP A 633 5.44 -17.42 6.03
N GLY A 634 5.73 -17.19 4.74
CA GLY A 634 4.76 -16.84 3.70
C GLY A 634 5.32 -16.94 2.29
N LEU A 635 4.43 -17.01 1.30
CA LEU A 635 4.80 -17.11 -0.12
C LEU A 635 5.32 -15.79 -0.69
N ASP A 636 4.94 -14.66 -0.11
CA ASP A 636 5.48 -13.35 -0.42
C ASP A 636 6.96 -13.24 -0.02
N VAL A 637 7.36 -13.75 1.15
CA VAL A 637 8.78 -13.86 1.57
C VAL A 637 9.54 -14.73 0.60
N LEU A 638 9.01 -15.92 0.24
CA LEU A 638 9.67 -16.77 -0.76
C LEU A 638 9.92 -15.99 -2.06
N ALA A 639 8.89 -15.31 -2.55
CA ALA A 639 8.96 -14.63 -3.83
C ALA A 639 9.93 -13.45 -3.82
N GLU A 640 9.92 -12.64 -2.77
CA GLU A 640 10.76 -11.46 -2.65
C GLU A 640 12.21 -11.81 -2.29
N SER A 641 12.43 -12.90 -1.54
CA SER A 641 13.76 -13.50 -1.35
C SER A 641 14.35 -14.00 -2.67
N PHE A 642 13.54 -14.68 -3.49
CA PHE A 642 13.99 -15.21 -4.78
C PHE A 642 14.21 -14.12 -5.83
N GLU A 643 13.39 -13.07 -5.83
CA GLU A 643 13.59 -11.88 -6.67
C GLU A 643 14.93 -11.20 -6.31
N THR A 644 15.17 -10.94 -5.03
CA THR A 644 16.43 -10.37 -4.51
C THR A 644 17.63 -11.23 -4.91
N TYR A 645 17.53 -12.56 -4.76
CA TYR A 645 18.56 -13.51 -5.17
C TYR A 645 18.91 -13.38 -6.66
N GLN A 646 17.91 -13.28 -7.54
CA GLN A 646 18.16 -13.12 -8.98
C GLN A 646 18.79 -11.77 -9.34
N GLU A 647 18.35 -10.69 -8.70
CA GLU A 647 18.91 -9.36 -8.92
C GLU A 647 20.39 -9.31 -8.54
N GLN A 648 20.76 -9.93 -7.41
CA GLN A 648 22.14 -10.05 -6.98
C GLN A 648 22.98 -10.87 -7.98
N LYS A 649 22.45 -12.00 -8.48
CA LYS A 649 23.14 -12.83 -9.47
C LYS A 649 23.43 -12.10 -10.78
N LYS A 650 22.51 -11.26 -11.27
CA LYS A 650 22.73 -10.44 -12.49
C LYS A 650 23.89 -9.44 -12.35
N THR A 651 24.38 -9.23 -11.12
CA THR A 651 25.50 -8.34 -10.79
C THR A 651 26.81 -9.06 -10.59
N LYS A 652 26.74 -10.19 -9.87
CA LYS A 652 27.90 -10.96 -9.46
C LYS A 652 28.17 -11.98 -10.56
N GLU A 653 28.62 -11.52 -11.73
CA GLU A 653 29.43 -12.39 -12.58
C GLU A 653 30.77 -12.60 -11.85
N ALA A 654 30.85 -13.71 -11.08
CA ALA A 654 32.07 -14.41 -10.66
C ALA A 654 32.61 -14.39 -9.20
N THR A 655 31.83 -14.17 -8.12
CA THR A 655 32.32 -14.49 -6.75
C THR A 655 31.31 -15.09 -5.77
N GLU A 656 31.81 -16.01 -4.92
CA GLU A 656 31.12 -16.96 -4.03
C GLU A 656 30.56 -16.39 -2.71
N ALA A 657 30.07 -15.15 -2.68
CA ALA A 657 29.50 -14.59 -1.45
C ALA A 657 28.01 -14.98 -1.25
N PRO A 658 27.56 -15.25 0.00
CA PRO A 658 26.15 -15.51 0.29
C PRO A 658 25.30 -14.29 -0.06
N THR A 659 24.05 -14.54 -0.46
CA THR A 659 23.11 -13.47 -0.80
C THR A 659 22.76 -12.65 0.43
N THR A 660 22.97 -11.33 0.38
CA THR A 660 22.60 -10.42 1.46
C THR A 660 21.09 -10.39 1.62
N ARG A 661 20.62 -10.54 2.87
CA ARG A 661 19.20 -10.43 3.21
C ARG A 661 18.74 -8.98 3.04
N SER A 662 17.51 -8.81 2.59
CA SER A 662 16.85 -7.51 2.42
C SER A 662 15.57 -7.46 3.27
N TRP A 663 14.93 -6.31 3.36
CA TRP A 663 13.66 -6.12 4.05
C TRP A 663 12.61 -5.58 3.07
N PHE A 664 11.39 -6.09 3.17
CA PHE A 664 10.25 -5.59 2.42
C PHE A 664 9.00 -5.49 3.29
N GLN A 665 7.97 -4.88 2.70
CA GLN A 665 6.70 -4.69 3.35
C GLN A 665 5.75 -5.84 3.09
N ARG A 666 5.20 -6.36 4.17
CA ARG A 666 4.08 -7.30 4.17
C ARG A 666 2.85 -6.60 4.74
N LEU A 667 1.76 -6.68 3.97
CA LEU A 667 0.43 -6.31 4.43
C LEU A 667 -0.19 -7.48 5.19
N LEU A 668 -0.54 -7.25 6.45
CA LEU A 668 -1.34 -8.15 7.26
C LEU A 668 -2.78 -7.65 7.28
N PHE A 669 -3.71 -8.56 6.98
CA PHE A 669 -5.14 -8.30 6.91
C PHE A 669 -5.82 -8.51 8.26
#